data_AF-A0A7C4BYY4-F1
#
_entry.id   AF-A0A7C4BYY4-F1
#
_cell.length_a   1.000
_cell.length_b   1.000
_cell.length_c   1.000
_cell.angle_alpha   90.00
_cell.angle_beta   90.00
_cell.angle_gamma   90.00
#
_symmetry.space_group_name_H-M   'P 1'
#
loop_
_entity.id
_entity.type
_entity.pdbx_description
1 polymer ?
#
loop_
_entity_poly.entity_id
_entity_poly.type
_entity_poly.pdbx_seq_one_letter_code
_entity_poly.pdbx_strand_id
1 'polypeptide(L)'
;MASVAASPPGTEEEWHAIDAEAMLAGLKYYVGTSNAEERIMCLANFGLVQPDLEDPATWFYRLLVRRGEDSSAPQAWPPDTRIQRISTITGTRSDIEWQVRISNLTVTGDRTLKVGGDAPRIEESDGRCRYEGFWEDYRYGADWPTQWWSLGHARRCAPNATQDQRAVTIRYSHPREHDLYLGTWLGRDAGRIEVSIDGGMPVVHDLYLNDYNGLAAMKRLAAALPGGTHSVEIRALFDKHPSSNGYYFYFDYVWPLEPQDPPDPPKVYPDVSAAIDFDTDHGYKKPPAWHVWHLKQLGFMGHADVYMGVFWNNKRRRIEATYPNCTVAINAWEPDQPLWINLSGTTLYFSPGAGLATEDIAAHLRAMINVTFPGVWCTSEGISIHIRSRAPSYTFTISASPQLSISQGAPPLDQPGAEGDWEMIDTISPVMTHGARNWIRDLAREFKQAGIGASFAFSMECYRPPVAMAARYWDGEPVFLPIPSHQMHFGPRVRNYLKQMYKECADEIAAAGLPVVLQFGETQWWYFPNASGMPFYDDDTKAAFQARYGRPLHRFLANTDSAHDDIEAADFLRDRIWEYCAEVISYVHRFHATAVFECLWPLDANQGKPAPSPEFRALNFHVNLPNEWKTSGYGVKYFRAEGFDYDVWQKNTRLMRQTLEFPLKLGRPASECMYLAGIYGPPDPPMREAYGMWRNRGLYSFCFWAFDQFCLNSRPVPLEVTTQSTATLVSYRLPRAARSPEAPVAVAYAP
;
A
#
# COMPACT_ATOMS: atom_id res chain seq x y z
N MET A 1 44.96 2.61 17.54
CA MET A 1 44.68 1.79 16.33
C MET A 1 45.79 2.05 15.33
N ALA A 2 46.22 1.08 14.51
CA ALA A 2 47.08 1.34 13.36
C ALA A 2 46.36 2.20 12.29
N SER A 3 47.11 2.85 11.39
CA SER A 3 46.51 3.59 10.27
C SER A 3 45.75 2.66 9.33
N VAL A 4 44.57 3.07 8.87
CA VAL A 4 43.76 2.33 7.90
C VAL A 4 43.43 3.20 6.69
N ALA A 5 43.46 2.60 5.50
CA ALA A 5 43.16 3.30 4.25
C ALA A 5 41.65 3.42 4.01
N ALA A 6 41.25 4.30 3.09
CA ALA A 6 39.88 4.33 2.60
C ALA A 6 39.57 3.08 1.78
N SER A 7 38.36 2.55 1.91
CA SER A 7 37.87 1.38 1.18
C SER A 7 36.41 1.56 0.75
N PRO A 8 35.90 0.76 -0.19
CA PRO A 8 34.47 0.81 -0.53
C PRO A 8 33.56 0.44 0.66
N PRO A 9 32.34 0.99 0.75
CA PRO A 9 31.36 0.58 1.75
C PRO A 9 31.09 -0.93 1.70
N GLY A 10 30.94 -1.56 2.86
CA GLY A 10 30.72 -3.00 2.99
C GLY A 10 31.99 -3.86 2.92
N THR A 11 33.18 -3.26 2.76
CA THR A 11 34.46 -4.00 2.81
C THR A 11 34.66 -4.61 4.19
N GLU A 12 35.02 -5.90 4.24
CA GLU A 12 35.42 -6.61 5.46
C GLU A 12 36.95 -6.67 5.53
N GLU A 13 37.53 -6.18 6.61
CA GLU A 13 38.98 -6.07 6.75
C GLU A 13 39.45 -6.25 8.20
N GLU A 14 40.70 -6.67 8.37
CA GLU A 14 41.30 -6.85 9.70
C GLU A 14 41.96 -5.57 10.19
N TRP A 15 41.62 -5.16 11.41
CA TRP A 15 42.16 -3.99 12.09
C TRP A 15 42.96 -4.39 13.33
N HIS A 16 44.02 -3.64 13.61
CA HIS A 16 44.81 -3.75 14.84
C HIS A 16 44.53 -2.55 15.74
N ALA A 17 43.93 -2.81 16.90
CA ALA A 17 43.50 -1.78 17.84
C ALA A 17 44.09 -2.03 19.23
N ILE A 18 44.46 -0.95 19.92
CA ILE A 18 44.80 -0.98 21.35
C ILE A 18 43.51 -0.79 22.17
N ASP A 19 43.48 -1.29 23.41
CA ASP A 19 42.36 -1.13 24.36
C ASP A 19 40.98 -1.59 23.83
N ALA A 20 40.97 -2.59 22.95
CA ALA A 20 39.75 -3.08 22.31
C ALA A 20 39.19 -4.38 22.93
N GLU A 21 39.54 -4.69 24.19
CA GLU A 21 39.02 -5.87 24.92
C GLU A 21 37.48 -5.88 24.96
N ALA A 22 36.87 -4.71 25.17
CA ALA A 22 35.43 -4.53 25.26
C ALA A 22 34.71 -4.50 23.89
N MET A 23 35.44 -4.65 22.77
CA MET A 23 34.82 -4.73 21.45
C MET A 23 34.27 -6.15 21.21
N LEU A 24 32.95 -6.25 21.07
CA LEU A 24 32.24 -7.52 20.91
C LEU A 24 31.79 -7.72 19.46
N ALA A 25 31.89 -8.97 19.01
CA ALA A 25 31.36 -9.39 17.72
C ALA A 25 29.85 -9.14 17.61
N GLY A 26 29.40 -8.73 16.42
CA GLY A 26 28.00 -8.40 16.13
C GLY A 26 27.56 -7.02 16.61
N LEU A 27 28.44 -6.22 17.21
CA LEU A 27 28.13 -4.85 17.65
C LEU A 27 28.71 -3.79 16.71
N LYS A 28 28.08 -2.61 16.73
CA LYS A 28 28.47 -1.45 15.94
C LYS A 28 29.28 -0.44 16.75
N TYR A 29 30.19 0.23 16.06
CA TYR A 29 31.11 1.20 16.62
C TYR A 29 31.24 2.42 15.71
N TYR A 30 31.48 3.59 16.29
CA TYR A 30 31.98 4.77 15.60
C TYR A 30 33.51 4.73 15.61
N VAL A 31 34.13 5.13 14.52
CA VAL A 31 35.54 5.55 14.45
C VAL A 31 35.55 6.96 13.89
N GLY A 32 36.26 7.88 14.53
CA GLY A 32 36.14 9.27 14.14
C GLY A 32 36.96 10.28 14.91
N THR A 33 36.92 11.50 14.41
CA THR A 33 37.39 12.72 15.08
C THR A 33 36.18 13.63 15.35
N SER A 34 36.40 14.84 15.90
CA SER A 34 35.33 15.82 16.05
C SER A 34 34.68 16.25 14.71
N ASN A 35 35.38 16.07 13.59
CA ASN A 35 34.99 16.63 12.29
C ASN A 35 34.62 15.57 11.24
N ALA A 36 34.80 14.28 11.55
CA ALA A 36 34.58 13.19 10.62
C ALA A 36 34.25 11.91 11.38
N GLU A 37 33.22 11.18 10.94
CA GLU A 37 32.82 9.89 11.51
C GLU A 37 32.68 8.82 10.42
N GLU A 38 33.03 7.59 10.76
CA GLU A 38 32.63 6.38 10.07
C GLU A 38 32.05 5.40 11.08
N ARG A 39 31.04 4.64 10.66
CA ARG A 39 30.43 3.58 11.43
C ARG A 39 30.92 2.25 10.88
N ILE A 40 31.29 1.36 11.79
CA ILE A 40 31.82 0.04 11.48
C ILE A 40 31.08 -1.03 12.29
N MET A 41 31.03 -2.25 11.78
CA MET A 41 30.56 -3.42 12.52
C MET A 41 31.75 -4.29 12.91
N CYS A 42 31.89 -4.63 14.19
CA CYS A 42 32.84 -5.65 14.62
C CYS A 42 32.25 -7.03 14.28
N LEU A 43 32.82 -7.72 13.30
CA LEU A 43 32.41 -9.07 12.91
C LEU A 43 33.04 -10.13 13.83
N ALA A 44 34.28 -9.90 14.27
CA ALA A 44 34.98 -10.74 15.23
C ALA A 44 36.04 -9.95 16.00
N ASN A 45 36.29 -10.33 17.25
CA ASN A 45 37.47 -9.92 18.02
C ASN A 45 38.27 -11.17 18.36
N PHE A 46 39.46 -11.30 17.78
CA PHE A 46 40.32 -12.47 17.93
C PHE A 46 41.20 -12.42 19.19
N GLY A 47 41.06 -11.38 20.02
CA GLY A 47 41.79 -11.20 21.27
C GLY A 47 43.13 -10.49 21.10
N LEU A 48 43.82 -10.36 22.23
CA LEU A 48 45.11 -9.67 22.36
C LEU A 48 46.24 -10.50 21.72
N VAL A 49 47.06 -9.86 20.91
CA VAL A 49 48.31 -10.37 20.35
C VAL A 49 49.46 -9.62 21.01
N GLN A 50 50.46 -10.38 21.46
CA GLN A 50 51.64 -9.88 22.17
C GLN A 50 52.90 -10.29 21.40
N PRO A 51 53.31 -9.53 20.36
CA PRO A 51 54.47 -9.88 19.53
C PRO A 51 55.79 -9.86 20.32
N ASP A 52 55.95 -8.91 21.24
CA ASP A 52 57.05 -8.85 22.19
C ASP A 52 56.46 -8.79 23.62
N LEU A 53 56.75 -9.80 24.43
CA LEU A 53 56.25 -9.89 25.80
C LEU A 53 56.88 -8.86 26.74
N GLU A 54 58.04 -8.29 26.38
CA GLU A 54 58.75 -7.30 27.19
C GLU A 54 58.42 -5.86 26.79
N ASP A 55 57.76 -5.63 25.65
CA ASP A 55 57.31 -4.30 25.20
C ASP A 55 55.78 -4.26 24.98
N PRO A 56 55.00 -3.84 26.00
CA PRO A 56 53.55 -3.68 25.89
C PRO A 56 53.08 -2.71 24.81
N ALA A 57 53.95 -1.80 24.33
CA ALA A 57 53.60 -0.89 23.24
C ALA A 57 53.43 -1.62 21.89
N THR A 58 53.93 -2.86 21.78
CA THR A 58 53.75 -3.71 20.59
C THR A 58 52.45 -4.52 20.61
N TRP A 59 51.69 -4.50 21.71
CA TRP A 59 50.50 -5.33 21.88
C TRP A 59 49.28 -4.71 21.20
N PHE A 60 48.44 -5.55 20.59
CA PHE A 60 47.22 -5.11 19.92
C PHE A 60 46.16 -6.19 19.89
N TYR A 61 44.89 -5.80 19.82
CA TYR A 61 43.77 -6.68 19.52
C TYR A 61 43.58 -6.80 18.01
N ARG A 62 43.35 -8.03 17.54
CA ARG A 62 42.97 -8.30 16.13
C ARG A 62 41.46 -8.30 15.99
N LEU A 63 40.93 -7.41 15.17
CA LEU A 63 39.50 -7.23 14.94
C LEU A 63 39.19 -7.51 13.47
N LEU A 64 38.13 -8.26 13.17
CA LEU A 64 37.52 -8.27 11.84
C LEU A 64 36.40 -7.24 11.83
N VAL A 65 36.46 -6.26 10.94
CA VAL A 65 35.47 -5.18 10.85
C VAL A 65 34.86 -5.07 9.47
N ARG A 66 33.60 -4.63 9.39
CA ARG A 66 32.95 -4.21 8.15
C ARG A 66 32.80 -2.69 8.11
N ARG A 67 33.27 -2.09 7.01
CA ARG A 67 33.38 -0.64 6.78
C ARG A 67 32.08 -0.02 6.27
N GLY A 68 31.85 1.27 6.55
CA GLY A 68 30.75 2.04 5.98
C GLY A 68 29.35 1.58 6.39
N GLU A 69 29.18 1.15 7.64
CA GLU A 69 27.86 0.83 8.20
C GLU A 69 26.97 2.08 8.25
N ASP A 70 25.66 1.86 8.24
CA ASP A 70 24.65 2.91 8.41
C ASP A 70 24.87 4.13 7.51
N SER A 71 25.23 3.86 6.26
CA SER A 71 25.44 4.85 5.20
C SER A 71 26.54 5.88 5.50
N SER A 72 27.46 5.56 6.42
CA SER A 72 28.66 6.36 6.65
C SER A 72 29.68 6.14 5.53
N ALA A 73 30.32 7.21 5.06
CA ALA A 73 31.33 7.12 4.03
C ALA A 73 32.65 6.58 4.63
N PRO A 74 33.17 5.43 4.17
CA PRO A 74 34.47 4.98 4.63
C PRO A 74 35.57 5.93 4.22
N GLN A 75 36.53 6.15 5.10
CA GLN A 75 37.65 7.06 4.85
C GLN A 75 38.95 6.56 5.49
N ALA A 76 40.06 7.23 5.19
CA ALA A 76 41.31 6.89 5.84
C ALA A 76 41.29 7.36 7.31
N TRP A 77 41.72 6.49 8.23
CA TRP A 77 41.87 6.85 9.65
C TRP A 77 43.34 6.81 10.05
N PRO A 78 43.88 7.90 10.61
CA PRO A 78 45.24 7.91 11.13
C PRO A 78 45.35 7.01 12.38
N PRO A 79 46.58 6.65 12.78
CA PRO A 79 46.80 5.93 14.02
C PRO A 79 46.14 6.65 15.20
N ASP A 80 45.75 5.87 16.22
CA ASP A 80 45.14 6.37 17.47
C ASP A 80 43.79 7.08 17.34
N THR A 81 43.14 6.98 16.19
CA THR A 81 41.73 7.38 16.03
C THR A 81 40.85 6.60 17.01
N ARG A 82 40.00 7.33 17.76
CA ARG A 82 39.14 6.73 18.79
C ARG A 82 38.04 5.90 18.16
N ILE A 83 37.77 4.75 18.78
CA ILE A 83 36.63 3.88 18.48
C ILE A 83 35.67 3.93 19.66
N GLN A 84 34.38 4.15 19.42
CA GLN A 84 33.35 4.23 20.46
C GLN A 84 32.17 3.32 20.14
N ARG A 85 31.68 2.57 21.13
CA ARG A 85 30.50 1.72 20.96
C ARG A 85 29.24 2.55 20.68
N ILE A 86 28.45 2.13 19.69
CA ILE A 86 27.10 2.67 19.46
C ILE A 86 26.14 1.97 20.42
N SER A 87 25.44 2.74 21.26
CA SER A 87 24.34 2.19 22.08
C SER A 87 23.14 1.86 21.18
N THR A 88 22.60 0.65 21.33
CA THR A 88 21.40 0.18 20.63
C THR A 88 20.09 0.78 21.17
N ILE A 89 20.13 1.58 22.25
CA ILE A 89 18.93 2.06 22.96
C ILE A 89 18.51 3.49 22.52
N THR A 90 19.14 4.07 21.51
CA THR A 90 18.94 5.48 21.20
C THR A 90 18.69 5.77 19.73
N GLY A 91 17.63 6.55 19.46
CA GLY A 91 17.14 6.93 18.14
C GLY A 91 18.20 7.63 17.28
N THR A 92 18.88 6.82 16.49
CA THR A 92 19.91 7.21 15.54
C THR A 92 19.29 7.75 14.25
N ARG A 93 19.98 8.72 13.62
CA ARG A 93 19.89 8.93 12.15
C ARG A 93 20.61 7.77 11.45
N SER A 94 20.04 6.59 11.50
CA SER A 94 20.64 5.40 10.88
C SER A 94 19.57 4.52 10.25
N ASP A 95 19.91 3.89 9.14
CA ASP A 95 19.11 2.89 8.44
C ASP A 95 19.12 1.52 9.18
N ILE A 96 19.19 1.53 10.51
CA ILE A 96 19.22 0.32 11.34
C ILE A 96 17.82 -0.29 11.36
N GLU A 97 17.67 -1.40 10.67
CA GLU A 97 16.54 -2.29 10.88
C GLU A 97 16.61 -2.84 12.30
N TRP A 98 15.55 -2.61 13.08
CA TRP A 98 15.42 -3.14 14.43
C TRP A 98 14.24 -4.11 14.47
N GLN A 99 14.34 -5.13 15.32
CA GLN A 99 13.29 -6.08 15.56
C GLN A 99 12.99 -6.12 17.06
N VAL A 100 11.71 -6.06 17.42
CA VAL A 100 11.25 -6.39 18.77
C VAL A 100 10.64 -7.78 18.73
N ARG A 101 11.16 -8.70 19.55
CA ARG A 101 10.53 -9.99 19.80
C ARG A 101 9.58 -9.85 20.98
N ILE A 102 8.29 -9.92 20.72
CA ILE A 102 7.27 -10.03 21.75
C ILE A 102 7.01 -11.52 21.98
N SER A 103 7.29 -12.02 23.18
CA SER A 103 7.04 -13.40 23.60
C SER A 103 6.11 -13.44 24.81
N ASN A 104 5.60 -14.62 25.16
CA ASN A 104 4.69 -14.83 26.30
C ASN A 104 3.31 -14.15 26.16
N LEU A 105 2.87 -13.91 24.92
CA LEU A 105 1.49 -13.48 24.65
C LEU A 105 0.54 -14.65 24.90
N THR A 106 -0.40 -14.46 25.82
CA THR A 106 -1.54 -15.38 26.02
C THR A 106 -2.80 -14.69 25.51
N VAL A 107 -3.38 -15.23 24.44
CA VAL A 107 -4.71 -14.82 23.97
C VAL A 107 -5.74 -15.60 24.79
N THR A 108 -6.54 -14.91 25.59
CA THR A 108 -7.66 -15.48 26.36
C THR A 108 -9.00 -15.23 25.66
N GLY A 109 -10.03 -16.03 25.97
CA GLY A 109 -11.36 -15.94 25.36
C GLY A 109 -11.65 -17.05 24.34
N ASP A 110 -12.88 -17.04 23.79
CA ASP A 110 -13.27 -17.93 22.71
C ASP A 110 -12.54 -17.54 21.43
N ARG A 111 -11.85 -18.52 20.83
CA ARG A 111 -11.04 -18.35 19.62
C ARG A 111 -11.70 -18.98 18.39
N THR A 112 -12.92 -19.48 18.52
CA THR A 112 -13.65 -20.06 17.40
C THR A 112 -14.06 -18.95 16.44
N LEU A 113 -13.66 -19.07 15.18
CA LEU A 113 -14.20 -18.23 14.12
C LEU A 113 -15.55 -18.81 13.72
N LYS A 114 -16.60 -18.01 13.89
CA LYS A 114 -17.93 -18.32 13.36
C LYS A 114 -18.27 -17.33 12.24
N VAL A 115 -18.99 -17.81 11.24
CA VAL A 115 -19.51 -17.01 10.12
C VAL A 115 -21.03 -17.14 10.09
N GLY A 116 -21.72 -16.20 9.44
CA GLY A 116 -23.20 -16.21 9.40
C GLY A 116 -23.83 -17.26 8.48
N GLY A 117 -22.99 -18.08 7.83
CA GLY A 117 -23.40 -19.24 7.06
C GLY A 117 -24.19 -18.99 5.78
N ASP A 118 -24.95 -20.00 5.35
CA ASP A 118 -25.73 -20.01 4.10
C ASP A 118 -27.03 -19.19 4.19
N ALA A 119 -27.34 -18.59 5.35
CA ALA A 119 -28.54 -17.79 5.52
C ALA A 119 -28.47 -16.57 4.59
N PRO A 120 -29.39 -16.42 3.61
CA PRO A 120 -29.31 -15.33 2.66
C PRO A 120 -29.64 -14.00 3.34
N ARG A 121 -28.87 -12.97 2.99
CA ARG A 121 -29.23 -11.58 3.30
C ARG A 121 -30.51 -11.19 2.55
N ILE A 122 -31.28 -10.32 3.17
CA ILE A 122 -32.44 -9.66 2.57
C ILE A 122 -31.97 -8.26 2.17
N GLU A 123 -31.45 -8.16 0.95
CA GLU A 123 -30.87 -6.94 0.38
C GLU A 123 -31.93 -5.85 0.18
N GLU A 124 -31.51 -4.59 0.01
CA GLU A 124 -32.33 -3.40 -0.21
C GLU A 124 -33.26 -3.50 -1.43
N SER A 125 -32.87 -4.28 -2.42
CA SER A 125 -33.65 -4.51 -3.64
C SER A 125 -34.53 -5.75 -3.57
N ASP A 126 -34.52 -6.49 -2.45
CA ASP A 126 -35.31 -7.71 -2.30
C ASP A 126 -36.82 -7.43 -2.35
N GLY A 127 -37.55 -8.28 -3.06
CA GLY A 127 -39.01 -8.19 -3.20
C GLY A 127 -39.79 -8.33 -1.88
N ARG A 128 -39.16 -8.62 -0.75
CA ARG A 128 -39.73 -8.60 0.61
C ARG A 128 -39.69 -7.21 1.26
N CYS A 129 -38.78 -6.33 0.84
CA CYS A 129 -38.66 -4.98 1.36
C CYS A 129 -39.84 -4.11 0.89
N ARG A 130 -40.57 -3.50 1.82
CA ARG A 130 -41.65 -2.54 1.54
C ARG A 130 -41.25 -1.20 2.11
N TYR A 131 -41.03 -0.23 1.23
CA TYR A 131 -40.57 1.11 1.60
C TYR A 131 -41.75 2.07 1.72
N GLU A 132 -41.77 2.83 2.79
CA GLU A 132 -42.66 3.96 3.03
C GLU A 132 -41.84 5.25 3.11
N GLY A 133 -42.42 6.35 2.60
CA GLY A 133 -41.74 7.64 2.51
C GLY A 133 -40.71 7.71 1.38
N PHE A 134 -39.95 8.81 1.36
CA PHE A 134 -38.92 9.02 0.33
C PHE A 134 -37.62 8.27 0.66
N TRP A 135 -37.24 7.39 -0.26
CA TRP A 135 -35.96 6.69 -0.29
C TRP A 135 -35.28 6.96 -1.62
N GLU A 136 -33.98 7.19 -1.57
CA GLU A 136 -33.16 7.28 -2.78
C GLU A 136 -32.16 6.13 -2.84
N ASP A 137 -31.90 5.66 -4.06
CA ASP A 137 -30.81 4.73 -4.29
C ASP A 137 -29.50 5.48 -4.06
N TYR A 138 -28.70 5.00 -3.12
CA TYR A 138 -27.37 5.55 -2.89
C TYR A 138 -26.42 4.93 -3.92
N ARG A 139 -25.94 5.76 -4.86
CA ARG A 139 -25.23 5.30 -6.06
C ARG A 139 -23.71 5.36 -5.89
N TYR A 140 -23.05 4.45 -6.58
CA TYR A 140 -21.60 4.50 -6.82
C TYR A 140 -21.19 5.81 -7.51
N GLY A 141 -20.02 6.36 -7.14
CA GLY A 141 -19.55 7.66 -7.61
C GLY A 141 -20.01 8.87 -6.78
N ALA A 142 -20.79 8.66 -5.71
CA ALA A 142 -20.98 9.68 -4.68
C ALA A 142 -19.71 9.83 -3.82
N ASP A 143 -19.36 11.06 -3.46
CA ASP A 143 -18.13 11.39 -2.72
C ASP A 143 -18.08 10.78 -1.29
N TRP A 144 -19.25 10.56 -0.66
CA TRP A 144 -19.39 10.22 0.77
C TRP A 144 -20.77 9.64 1.11
N PRO A 145 -20.94 8.67 2.06
CA PRO A 145 -19.98 8.13 3.05
C PRO A 145 -19.08 6.95 2.68
N THR A 146 -19.49 6.04 1.82
CA THR A 146 -18.65 4.95 1.30
C THR A 146 -19.31 4.39 0.05
N GLN A 147 -18.58 3.66 -0.80
CA GLN A 147 -19.13 2.96 -1.97
C GLN A 147 -19.20 1.43 -1.73
N TRP A 148 -18.82 0.98 -0.54
CA TRP A 148 -18.67 -0.43 -0.16
C TRP A 148 -19.94 -0.97 0.53
N TRP A 149 -20.91 -1.39 -0.28
CA TRP A 149 -22.17 -1.98 0.19
C TRP A 149 -22.32 -3.42 -0.28
N SER A 150 -23.17 -4.22 0.37
CA SER A 150 -23.52 -5.57 -0.11
C SER A 150 -24.01 -5.48 -1.56
N LEU A 151 -23.40 -6.29 -2.43
CA LEU A 151 -23.61 -6.27 -3.89
C LEU A 151 -23.34 -4.90 -4.58
N GLY A 152 -22.86 -3.89 -3.85
CA GLY A 152 -22.64 -2.53 -4.33
C GLY A 152 -23.87 -1.61 -4.27
N HIS A 153 -24.90 -1.97 -3.49
CA HIS A 153 -26.13 -1.20 -3.39
C HIS A 153 -26.51 -0.85 -1.95
N ALA A 154 -27.08 0.33 -1.76
CA ALA A 154 -27.83 0.66 -0.56
C ALA A 154 -28.94 1.65 -0.91
N ARG A 155 -29.98 1.70 -0.08
CA ARG A 155 -30.96 2.78 -0.10
C ARG A 155 -30.75 3.68 1.10
N ARG A 156 -30.98 4.98 0.93
CA ARG A 156 -30.92 5.91 2.06
C ARG A 156 -32.13 6.81 2.14
N CYS A 157 -32.40 7.27 3.35
CA CYS A 157 -33.37 8.32 3.63
C CYS A 157 -32.89 9.20 4.78
N ALA A 158 -33.54 10.35 4.97
CA ALA A 158 -33.31 11.24 6.10
C ALA A 158 -34.60 12.01 6.39
N PRO A 159 -35.30 11.74 7.51
CA PRO A 159 -36.48 12.49 7.89
C PRO A 159 -36.20 13.99 8.00
N ASN A 160 -37.14 14.82 7.54
CA ASN A 160 -37.00 16.29 7.59
C ASN A 160 -37.91 16.98 8.62
N ALA A 161 -38.84 16.24 9.23
CA ALA A 161 -39.72 16.70 10.29
C ALA A 161 -40.26 15.50 11.08
N THR A 162 -40.83 15.73 12.26
CA THR A 162 -41.39 14.67 13.11
C THR A 162 -42.54 13.89 12.44
N GLN A 163 -43.26 14.50 11.50
CA GLN A 163 -44.33 13.81 10.74
C GLN A 163 -43.81 13.08 9.48
N ASP A 164 -42.54 13.23 9.12
CA ASP A 164 -41.94 12.56 7.96
C ASP A 164 -41.68 11.09 8.29
N GLN A 165 -42.61 10.22 7.87
CA GLN A 165 -42.52 8.79 8.10
C GLN A 165 -41.73 8.14 6.97
N ARG A 166 -40.58 7.56 7.34
CA ARG A 166 -39.74 6.79 6.44
C ARG A 166 -39.40 5.46 7.09
N ALA A 167 -39.87 4.39 6.47
CA ALA A 167 -39.72 3.07 7.02
C ALA A 167 -39.44 2.05 5.93
N VAL A 168 -38.81 0.95 6.33
CA VAL A 168 -38.76 -0.29 5.56
C VAL A 168 -39.36 -1.40 6.40
N THR A 169 -40.35 -2.09 5.85
CA THR A 169 -40.96 -3.27 6.46
C THR A 169 -40.53 -4.51 5.70
N ILE A 170 -40.03 -5.50 6.42
CA ILE A 170 -39.56 -6.77 5.87
C ILE A 170 -40.29 -7.90 6.59
N ARG A 171 -40.92 -8.78 5.83
CA ARG A 171 -41.46 -10.04 6.33
C ARG A 171 -40.61 -11.19 5.83
N TYR A 172 -40.10 -12.00 6.74
CA TYR A 172 -39.27 -13.17 6.41
C TYR A 172 -39.62 -14.36 7.29
N SER A 173 -39.21 -15.55 6.87
CA SER A 173 -39.32 -16.77 7.67
C SER A 173 -37.94 -17.41 7.78
N HIS A 174 -37.59 -17.86 8.98
CA HIS A 174 -36.35 -18.57 9.26
C HIS A 174 -36.65 -19.80 10.14
N PRO A 175 -36.16 -21.01 9.81
CA PRO A 175 -36.63 -22.24 10.43
C PRO A 175 -36.09 -22.50 11.84
N ARG A 176 -35.03 -21.79 12.25
CA ARG A 176 -34.29 -22.03 13.50
C ARG A 176 -34.14 -20.74 14.31
N GLU A 177 -33.68 -20.91 15.55
CA GLU A 177 -33.27 -19.76 16.36
C GLU A 177 -32.09 -19.03 15.71
N HIS A 178 -32.12 -17.70 15.68
CA HIS A 178 -31.09 -16.89 15.02
C HIS A 178 -30.98 -15.48 15.63
N ASP A 179 -29.85 -14.80 15.38
CA ASP A 179 -29.69 -13.38 15.66
C ASP A 179 -30.10 -12.57 14.42
N LEU A 180 -30.65 -11.37 14.61
CA LEU A 180 -31.03 -10.49 13.51
C LEU A 180 -30.06 -9.32 13.42
N TYR A 181 -29.46 -9.12 12.24
CA TYR A 181 -28.54 -8.02 11.97
C TYR A 181 -29.04 -7.11 10.85
N LEU A 182 -28.64 -5.85 10.92
CA LEU A 182 -28.84 -4.81 9.91
C LEU A 182 -27.48 -4.40 9.33
N GLY A 183 -27.32 -4.53 8.03
CA GLY A 183 -26.29 -3.83 7.27
C GLY A 183 -26.66 -2.35 7.15
N THR A 184 -25.81 -1.46 7.66
CA THR A 184 -26.05 -0.02 7.68
C THR A 184 -24.73 0.76 7.73
N TRP A 185 -24.81 2.08 7.84
CA TRP A 185 -23.68 2.98 8.00
C TRP A 185 -23.70 3.66 9.36
N LEU A 186 -22.54 3.72 10.00
CA LEU A 186 -22.33 4.51 11.21
C LEU A 186 -21.45 5.71 10.88
N GLY A 187 -21.90 6.92 11.20
CA GLY A 187 -21.18 8.14 10.86
C GLY A 187 -21.68 9.38 11.56
N ARG A 188 -20.97 10.50 11.34
CA ARG A 188 -21.28 11.79 11.99
C ARG A 188 -22.57 12.44 11.50
N ASP A 189 -23.12 12.00 10.37
CA ASP A 189 -24.37 12.50 9.77
C ASP A 189 -25.54 11.51 9.93
N ALA A 190 -25.32 10.38 10.60
CA ALA A 190 -26.32 9.34 10.80
C ALA A 190 -27.31 9.71 11.91
N GLY A 191 -28.58 9.36 11.70
CA GLY A 191 -29.68 9.57 12.63
C GLY A 191 -29.91 8.40 13.58
N ARG A 192 -31.07 8.40 14.24
CA ARG A 192 -31.57 7.23 14.98
C ARG A 192 -32.60 6.48 14.16
N ILE A 193 -32.65 5.17 14.38
CA ILE A 193 -33.70 4.30 13.86
C ILE A 193 -34.48 3.68 15.01
N GLU A 194 -35.76 3.46 14.80
CA GLU A 194 -36.62 2.68 15.66
C GLU A 194 -36.93 1.34 14.98
N VAL A 195 -36.77 0.24 15.69
CA VAL A 195 -36.97 -1.11 15.17
C VAL A 195 -38.05 -1.81 15.98
N SER A 196 -39.11 -2.28 15.32
CA SER A 196 -40.13 -3.17 15.90
C SER A 196 -40.08 -4.52 15.21
N ILE A 197 -40.11 -5.60 16.00
CA ILE A 197 -40.12 -6.98 15.52
C ILE A 197 -41.40 -7.63 16.04
N ASP A 198 -42.20 -8.20 15.14
CA ASP A 198 -43.48 -8.88 15.43
C ASP A 198 -44.50 -8.03 16.18
N GLY A 199 -44.47 -6.71 15.95
CA GLY A 199 -45.32 -5.75 16.66
C GLY A 199 -44.94 -5.57 18.14
N GLY A 200 -43.77 -6.09 18.54
CA GLY A 200 -43.21 -5.89 19.87
C GLY A 200 -42.79 -4.44 20.14
N MET A 201 -42.38 -4.20 21.38
CA MET A 201 -41.94 -2.87 21.83
C MET A 201 -40.80 -2.35 20.94
N PRO A 202 -40.94 -1.16 20.34
CA PRO A 202 -39.90 -0.61 19.49
C PRO A 202 -38.61 -0.32 20.27
N VAL A 203 -37.46 -0.60 19.65
CA VAL A 203 -36.13 -0.35 20.19
C VAL A 203 -35.42 0.70 19.34
N VAL A 204 -34.89 1.73 19.98
CA VAL A 204 -34.15 2.79 19.30
C VAL A 204 -32.66 2.44 19.24
N HIS A 205 -32.09 2.50 18.03
CA HIS A 205 -30.66 2.36 17.79
C HIS A 205 -30.08 3.69 17.31
N ASP A 206 -29.03 4.15 18.00
CA ASP A 206 -28.22 5.28 17.55
C ASP A 206 -27.17 4.80 16.53
N LEU A 207 -27.19 5.41 15.35
CA LEU A 207 -26.25 5.15 14.26
C LEU A 207 -25.09 6.16 14.24
N TYR A 208 -25.06 7.13 15.15
CA TYR A 208 -23.97 8.08 15.24
C TYR A 208 -22.65 7.39 15.63
N LEU A 209 -21.59 7.74 14.91
CA LEU A 209 -20.21 7.40 15.24
C LEU A 209 -19.36 8.66 15.08
N ASN A 210 -18.62 9.03 16.13
CA ASN A 210 -17.70 10.17 16.11
C ASN A 210 -16.38 9.83 15.40
N ASP A 211 -16.49 9.33 14.17
CA ASP A 211 -15.36 9.04 13.30
C ASP A 211 -15.48 9.90 12.05
N TYR A 212 -14.36 10.50 11.61
CA TYR A 212 -14.37 11.31 10.40
C TYR A 212 -14.79 10.48 9.20
N ASN A 213 -14.27 9.25 9.09
CA ASN A 213 -14.46 8.27 8.02
C ASN A 213 -15.79 7.52 8.10
N GLY A 214 -16.37 7.40 9.30
CA GLY A 214 -17.48 6.47 9.54
C GLY A 214 -17.11 5.03 9.12
N LEU A 215 -18.08 4.11 9.18
CA LEU A 215 -17.88 2.76 8.65
C LEU A 215 -19.20 2.05 8.30
N ALA A 216 -19.13 1.18 7.30
CA ALA A 216 -20.17 0.20 7.01
C ALA A 216 -20.20 -0.83 8.15
N ALA A 217 -21.37 -1.04 8.73
CA ALA A 217 -21.53 -1.78 9.97
C ALA A 217 -22.62 -2.84 9.84
N MET A 218 -22.45 -3.91 10.63
CA MET A 218 -23.46 -4.92 10.87
C MET A 218 -24.00 -4.75 12.29
N LYS A 219 -25.12 -4.03 12.44
CA LYS A 219 -25.74 -3.72 13.73
C LYS A 219 -26.67 -4.86 14.15
N ARG A 220 -26.44 -5.48 15.32
CA ARG A 220 -27.39 -6.47 15.87
C ARG A 220 -28.67 -5.77 16.33
N LEU A 221 -29.79 -6.21 15.78
CA LEU A 221 -31.15 -5.73 16.12
C LEU A 221 -31.79 -6.60 17.20
N ALA A 222 -31.63 -7.92 17.11
CA ALA A 222 -32.16 -8.87 18.07
C ALA A 222 -31.23 -10.07 18.22
N ALA A 223 -31.36 -10.76 19.35
CA ALA A 223 -30.64 -12.01 19.63
C ALA A 223 -31.63 -13.13 19.96
N ALA A 224 -31.29 -14.35 19.57
CA ALA A 224 -32.08 -15.55 19.86
C ALA A 224 -33.57 -15.44 19.49
N LEU A 225 -33.88 -14.91 18.30
CA LEU A 225 -35.23 -14.93 17.76
C LEU A 225 -35.63 -16.38 17.47
N PRO A 226 -36.79 -16.87 17.94
CA PRO A 226 -37.20 -18.25 17.72
C PRO A 226 -37.43 -18.52 16.23
N GLY A 227 -37.27 -19.78 15.81
CA GLY A 227 -37.63 -20.17 14.45
C GLY A 227 -39.12 -19.86 14.16
N GLY A 228 -39.39 -19.25 13.00
CA GLY A 228 -40.73 -18.81 12.66
C GLY A 228 -40.78 -17.78 11.54
N THR A 229 -41.92 -17.12 11.42
CA THR A 229 -42.12 -15.97 10.52
C THR A 229 -42.08 -14.70 11.35
N HIS A 230 -41.25 -13.75 10.92
CA HIS A 230 -41.09 -12.47 11.57
C HIS A 230 -41.47 -11.31 10.65
N SER A 231 -41.98 -10.24 11.25
CA SER A 231 -42.20 -8.94 10.62
C SER A 231 -41.31 -7.91 11.29
N VAL A 232 -40.41 -7.29 10.55
CA VAL A 232 -39.48 -6.27 11.03
C VAL A 232 -39.85 -4.96 10.38
N GLU A 233 -40.12 -3.95 11.20
CA GLU A 233 -40.27 -2.56 10.76
C GLU A 233 -39.07 -1.76 11.26
N ILE A 234 -38.36 -1.09 10.36
CA ILE A 234 -37.27 -0.18 10.68
C ILE A 234 -37.67 1.22 10.22
N ARG A 235 -37.84 2.13 11.16
CA ARG A 235 -38.27 3.51 10.93
C ARG A 235 -37.12 4.47 11.20
N ALA A 236 -36.80 5.32 10.23
CA ALA A 236 -35.89 6.44 10.47
C ALA A 236 -36.61 7.51 11.31
N LEU A 237 -35.95 7.98 12.37
CA LEU A 237 -36.52 8.99 13.25
C LEU A 237 -36.03 10.39 12.88
N PHE A 238 -36.89 11.39 13.04
CA PHE A 238 -36.46 12.79 13.15
C PHE A 238 -35.91 13.09 14.56
N ASP A 239 -35.05 12.19 15.03
CA ASP A 239 -34.28 12.25 16.27
C ASP A 239 -32.86 11.77 15.95
N LYS A 240 -31.86 12.34 16.62
CA LYS A 240 -30.45 12.03 16.36
C LYS A 240 -29.62 12.23 17.61
N HIS A 241 -28.43 11.65 17.62
CA HIS A 241 -27.42 11.98 18.62
C HIS A 241 -27.16 13.51 18.64
N PRO A 242 -26.99 14.16 19.81
CA PRO A 242 -26.76 15.61 19.88
C PRO A 242 -25.56 16.10 19.07
N SER A 243 -24.53 15.26 18.90
CA SER A 243 -23.34 15.56 18.09
C SER A 243 -23.45 15.14 16.62
N SER A 244 -24.58 14.56 16.20
CA SER A 244 -24.79 14.20 14.80
C SER A 244 -25.16 15.44 13.98
N ASN A 245 -24.59 15.56 12.79
CA ASN A 245 -24.85 16.62 11.83
C ASN A 245 -26.05 16.31 10.92
N GLY A 246 -26.64 15.13 10.99
CA GLY A 246 -27.72 14.70 10.08
C GLY A 246 -28.66 13.66 10.67
N TYR A 247 -29.62 13.22 9.86
CA TYR A 247 -30.64 12.21 10.20
C TYR A 247 -30.58 11.02 9.25
N TYR A 248 -29.45 10.81 8.58
CA TYR A 248 -29.38 9.79 7.54
C TYR A 248 -29.52 8.38 8.12
N PHE A 249 -30.30 7.57 7.42
CA PHE A 249 -30.36 6.12 7.58
C PHE A 249 -30.03 5.48 6.24
N TYR A 250 -29.01 4.61 6.25
CA TYR A 250 -28.61 3.78 5.12
C TYR A 250 -29.07 2.35 5.38
N PHE A 251 -29.91 1.82 4.51
CA PHE A 251 -30.35 0.43 4.51
C PHE A 251 -29.62 -0.35 3.42
N ASP A 252 -28.75 -1.26 3.83
CA ASP A 252 -28.05 -2.21 2.96
C ASP A 252 -28.83 -3.54 2.94
N TYR A 253 -28.90 -4.24 4.08
CA TYR A 253 -29.64 -5.49 4.19
C TYR A 253 -30.14 -5.80 5.60
N VAL A 254 -31.06 -6.75 5.72
CA VAL A 254 -31.30 -7.48 6.98
C VAL A 254 -30.80 -8.92 6.85
N TRP A 255 -30.12 -9.42 7.89
CA TRP A 255 -29.53 -10.75 7.89
C TRP A 255 -29.99 -11.56 9.11
N PRO A 256 -30.84 -12.59 8.93
CA PRO A 256 -31.10 -13.58 9.97
C PRO A 256 -29.89 -14.51 10.08
N LEU A 257 -28.97 -14.17 10.97
CA LEU A 257 -27.65 -14.78 11.08
C LEU A 257 -27.67 -15.91 12.11
N GLU A 258 -27.17 -17.07 11.69
CA GLU A 258 -26.85 -18.19 12.57
C GLU A 258 -25.33 -18.39 12.57
N PRO A 259 -24.63 -18.19 13.71
CA PRO A 259 -23.20 -18.43 13.78
C PRO A 259 -22.89 -19.91 13.54
N GLN A 260 -22.13 -20.20 12.49
CA GLN A 260 -21.68 -21.56 12.16
C GLN A 260 -20.18 -21.59 11.85
N ASP A 261 -19.60 -22.79 11.81
CA ASP A 261 -18.23 -22.94 11.33
C ASP A 261 -18.12 -22.51 9.86
N PRO A 262 -16.98 -21.94 9.43
CA PRO A 262 -16.73 -21.64 8.03
C PRO A 262 -16.98 -22.88 7.16
N PRO A 263 -17.93 -22.84 6.22
CA PRO A 263 -18.20 -23.98 5.35
C PRO A 263 -17.05 -24.17 4.36
N ASP A 264 -16.91 -25.38 3.83
CA ASP A 264 -16.06 -25.60 2.65
C ASP A 264 -16.52 -24.72 1.47
N PRO A 265 -15.61 -24.33 0.55
CA PRO A 265 -15.98 -23.52 -0.60
C PRO A 265 -17.08 -24.23 -1.42
N PRO A 266 -18.16 -23.51 -1.82
CA PRO A 266 -19.26 -24.12 -2.57
C PRO A 266 -18.83 -24.66 -3.94
N LYS A 267 -17.71 -24.14 -4.47
CA LYS A 267 -17.07 -24.60 -5.70
C LYS A 267 -15.59 -24.23 -5.68
N VAL A 268 -14.74 -25.15 -6.15
CA VAL A 268 -13.31 -24.88 -6.38
C VAL A 268 -13.08 -24.43 -7.83
N TYR A 269 -12.28 -23.38 -7.99
CA TYR A 269 -11.86 -22.80 -9.25
C TYR A 269 -10.33 -22.90 -9.37
N PRO A 270 -9.81 -23.92 -10.09
CA PRO A 270 -8.37 -24.16 -10.18
C PRO A 270 -7.60 -23.02 -10.89
N ASP A 271 -8.28 -22.21 -11.69
CA ASP A 271 -7.68 -21.20 -12.56
C ASP A 271 -8.26 -19.79 -12.31
N VAL A 272 -9.04 -19.60 -11.24
CA VAL A 272 -9.59 -18.29 -10.85
C VAL A 272 -8.97 -17.84 -9.53
N SER A 273 -8.56 -16.58 -9.48
CA SER A 273 -8.03 -15.92 -8.29
C SER A 273 -8.55 -14.49 -8.15
N ALA A 274 -8.07 -13.78 -7.14
CA ALA A 274 -8.30 -12.35 -6.95
C ALA A 274 -6.98 -11.64 -6.62
N ALA A 275 -6.88 -10.38 -7.02
CA ALA A 275 -5.69 -9.57 -6.82
C ALA A 275 -5.62 -9.08 -5.37
N ILE A 276 -4.47 -9.23 -4.73
CA ILE A 276 -4.20 -8.69 -3.40
C ILE A 276 -3.50 -7.35 -3.58
N ASP A 277 -4.20 -6.27 -3.22
CA ASP A 277 -3.62 -4.93 -3.19
C ASP A 277 -2.95 -4.67 -1.83
N PHE A 278 -1.61 -4.65 -1.83
CA PHE A 278 -0.80 -4.40 -0.64
C PHE A 278 -1.10 -3.04 0.00
N ASP A 279 -1.45 -2.02 -0.78
CA ASP A 279 -1.57 -0.65 -0.26
C ASP A 279 -2.87 -0.38 0.50
N THR A 280 -3.79 -1.34 0.51
CA THR A 280 -5.04 -1.25 1.26
C THR A 280 -4.87 -1.71 2.70
N ASP A 281 -5.71 -1.19 3.60
CA ASP A 281 -5.84 -1.71 4.96
C ASP A 281 -6.17 -3.20 5.00
N HIS A 282 -6.78 -3.72 3.94
CA HIS A 282 -7.06 -5.12 3.78
C HIS A 282 -5.78 -5.91 3.43
N GLY A 283 -4.89 -5.36 2.62
CA GLY A 283 -3.59 -5.91 2.20
C GLY A 283 -2.56 -5.95 3.32
N TYR A 284 -1.81 -4.86 3.52
CA TYR A 284 -0.61 -4.86 4.37
C TYR A 284 -0.89 -4.98 5.88
N LYS A 285 -2.07 -4.56 6.38
CA LYS A 285 -2.38 -4.65 7.81
C LYS A 285 -2.87 -6.03 8.24
N LYS A 286 -3.19 -6.94 7.30
CA LYS A 286 -3.61 -8.31 7.59
C LYS A 286 -2.43 -9.27 7.45
N PRO A 287 -2.38 -10.32 8.29
CA PRO A 287 -1.33 -11.33 8.17
C PRO A 287 -1.51 -12.09 6.84
N PRO A 288 -0.42 -12.44 6.13
CA PRO A 288 -0.51 -13.13 4.84
C PRO A 288 -1.39 -14.39 4.81
N ALA A 289 -1.37 -15.19 5.89
CA ALA A 289 -2.22 -16.38 6.02
C ALA A 289 -3.72 -16.08 5.94
N TRP A 290 -4.14 -14.87 6.34
CA TRP A 290 -5.53 -14.44 6.26
C TRP A 290 -6.01 -14.33 4.81
N HIS A 291 -5.16 -13.81 3.91
CA HIS A 291 -5.45 -13.68 2.48
C HIS A 291 -5.62 -15.05 1.82
N VAL A 292 -4.64 -15.93 2.02
CA VAL A 292 -4.66 -17.27 1.42
C VAL A 292 -5.79 -18.12 1.98
N TRP A 293 -6.11 -18.00 3.28
CA TRP A 293 -7.27 -18.66 3.86
C TRP A 293 -8.57 -18.23 3.18
N HIS A 294 -8.81 -16.93 2.97
CA HIS A 294 -10.02 -16.46 2.29
C HIS A 294 -10.11 -16.93 0.84
N LEU A 295 -9.02 -16.87 0.08
CA LEU A 295 -9.01 -17.40 -1.29
C LEU A 295 -9.44 -18.87 -1.31
N LYS A 296 -8.94 -19.68 -0.37
CA LYS A 296 -9.37 -21.08 -0.22
C LYS A 296 -10.85 -21.22 0.16
N GLN A 297 -11.37 -20.39 1.08
CA GLN A 297 -12.78 -20.41 1.46
C GLN A 297 -13.72 -19.95 0.33
N LEU A 298 -13.23 -19.11 -0.58
CA LEU A 298 -13.93 -18.74 -1.82
C LEU A 298 -13.77 -19.78 -2.93
N GLY A 299 -12.87 -20.75 -2.75
CA GLY A 299 -12.50 -21.77 -3.73
C GLY A 299 -11.56 -21.28 -4.83
N PHE A 300 -10.97 -20.10 -4.68
CA PHE A 300 -10.05 -19.50 -5.63
C PHE A 300 -8.64 -20.09 -5.48
N MET A 301 -8.25 -20.92 -6.44
CA MET A 301 -6.98 -21.64 -6.45
C MET A 301 -6.08 -21.28 -7.65
N GLY A 302 -6.54 -20.37 -8.50
CA GLY A 302 -5.82 -19.91 -9.68
C GLY A 302 -4.62 -19.02 -9.36
N HIS A 303 -3.88 -18.65 -10.41
CA HIS A 303 -2.69 -17.80 -10.29
C HIS A 303 -3.07 -16.40 -9.80
N ALA A 304 -2.71 -16.09 -8.55
CA ALA A 304 -3.01 -14.84 -7.86
C ALA A 304 -2.14 -13.68 -8.37
N ASP A 305 -2.69 -12.47 -8.30
CA ASP A 305 -1.96 -11.25 -8.58
C ASP A 305 -1.70 -10.52 -7.26
N VAL A 306 -0.46 -10.10 -7.00
CA VAL A 306 -0.08 -9.39 -5.77
C VAL A 306 0.47 -8.04 -6.16
N TYR A 307 -0.35 -7.00 -6.07
CA TYR A 307 0.08 -5.64 -6.33
C TYR A 307 0.81 -5.09 -5.12
N MET A 308 2.11 -4.81 -5.27
CA MET A 308 2.96 -4.37 -4.16
C MET A 308 2.84 -2.89 -3.84
N GLY A 309 1.95 -2.15 -4.51
CA GLY A 309 1.62 -0.78 -4.17
C GLY A 309 2.68 0.27 -4.53
N VAL A 310 2.28 1.53 -4.34
CA VAL A 310 3.01 2.80 -4.55
C VAL A 310 3.32 3.52 -3.23
N PHE A 311 2.76 3.07 -2.09
CA PHE A 311 2.87 3.75 -0.79
C PHE A 311 3.83 3.06 0.19
N TRP A 312 3.59 1.80 0.56
CA TRP A 312 4.12 1.32 1.85
C TRP A 312 5.30 0.34 1.73
N ASN A 313 5.61 -0.13 0.52
CA ASN A 313 6.66 -1.13 0.32
C ASN A 313 8.09 -0.59 0.52
N ASN A 314 8.31 0.71 0.27
CA ASN A 314 9.64 1.30 0.15
C ASN A 314 10.10 2.07 1.40
N LYS A 315 11.42 2.16 1.57
CA LYS A 315 12.00 2.99 2.62
C LYS A 315 11.84 4.47 2.28
N ARG A 316 11.48 5.26 3.29
CA ARG A 316 11.16 6.68 3.17
C ARG A 316 11.85 7.51 4.22
N ARG A 317 12.16 8.75 3.87
CA ARG A 317 12.61 9.80 4.80
C ARG A 317 11.59 10.91 4.83
N ARG A 318 11.53 11.63 5.93
CA ARG A 318 10.69 12.81 6.06
C ARG A 318 11.47 14.02 5.56
N ILE A 319 10.94 14.72 4.56
CA ILE A 319 11.50 15.97 4.03
C ILE A 319 10.66 17.15 4.54
N GLU A 320 11.28 18.34 4.59
CA GLU A 320 10.64 19.60 5.02
C GLU A 320 10.12 19.62 6.47
N ALA A 321 10.31 18.53 7.22
CA ALA A 321 9.94 18.47 8.61
C ALA A 321 10.87 19.32 9.47
N THR A 322 10.27 20.07 10.38
CA THR A 322 10.99 20.85 11.38
C THR A 322 10.65 20.34 12.76
N TYR A 323 11.66 20.20 13.62
CA TYR A 323 11.50 19.61 14.93
C TYR A 323 11.79 20.67 15.99
N PRO A 324 10.84 20.93 16.91
CA PRO A 324 11.03 21.80 18.08
C PRO A 324 12.34 21.48 18.79
N ASN A 325 13.19 22.48 19.01
CA ASN A 325 14.50 22.27 19.62
C ASN A 325 14.99 23.47 20.41
N CYS A 326 15.97 23.23 21.28
CA CYS A 326 16.75 24.24 21.96
C CYS A 326 18.18 23.75 22.22
N THR A 327 19.07 24.69 22.48
CA THR A 327 20.44 24.42 22.93
C THR A 327 20.59 24.92 24.37
N VAL A 328 21.19 24.12 25.23
CA VAL A 328 21.51 24.50 26.61
C VAL A 328 23.03 24.53 26.76
N ALA A 329 23.60 25.69 27.05
CA ALA A 329 25.03 25.86 27.27
C ALA A 329 25.34 25.95 28.76
N ILE A 330 26.41 25.25 29.18
CA ILE A 330 26.91 25.29 30.55
C ILE A 330 27.83 26.50 30.69
N ASN A 331 27.46 27.41 31.58
CA ASN A 331 28.25 28.58 31.97
C ASN A 331 29.21 28.23 33.12
N ALA A 332 29.74 29.24 33.81
CA ALA A 332 30.53 29.03 35.01
C ALA A 332 29.74 28.24 36.07
N TRP A 333 30.37 27.22 36.63
CA TRP A 333 29.83 26.31 37.64
C TRP A 333 30.90 26.04 38.71
N GLU A 334 30.47 25.66 39.91
CA GLU A 334 31.34 25.28 41.03
C GLU A 334 31.04 23.83 41.47
N PRO A 335 32.04 23.08 41.98
CA PRO A 335 31.83 21.76 42.54
C PRO A 335 30.70 21.73 43.58
N ASP A 336 29.93 20.64 43.56
CA ASP A 336 28.79 20.34 44.41
C ASP A 336 27.59 21.30 44.28
N GLN A 337 27.69 22.34 43.45
CA GLN A 337 26.57 23.24 43.14
C GLN A 337 25.53 22.51 42.28
N PRO A 338 24.26 22.42 42.71
CA PRO A 338 23.25 21.69 41.95
C PRO A 338 22.89 22.41 40.65
N LEU A 339 23.12 21.73 39.52
CA LEU A 339 22.54 22.05 38.22
C LEU A 339 21.17 21.38 38.11
N TRP A 340 20.22 22.06 37.47
CA TRP A 340 18.92 21.45 37.20
C TRP A 340 18.32 21.89 35.87
N ILE A 341 17.56 20.98 35.26
CA ILE A 341 16.77 21.23 34.04
C ILE A 341 15.35 20.75 34.32
N ASN A 342 14.36 21.62 34.16
CA ASN A 342 12.95 21.26 34.13
C ASN A 342 12.48 21.16 32.68
N LEU A 343 11.92 20.01 32.32
CA LEU A 343 11.27 19.78 31.03
C LEU A 343 9.81 19.38 31.28
N SER A 344 8.88 20.20 30.80
CA SER A 344 7.43 20.00 30.93
C SER A 344 6.99 19.57 32.34
N GLY A 345 7.50 20.24 33.37
CA GLY A 345 7.12 20.00 34.77
C GLY A 345 7.96 18.96 35.51
N THR A 346 8.83 18.20 34.83
CA THR A 346 9.75 17.26 35.49
C THR A 346 11.15 17.85 35.61
N THR A 347 11.68 17.96 36.84
CA THR A 347 13.03 18.49 37.10
C THR A 347 14.04 17.37 37.29
N LEU A 348 15.14 17.44 36.53
CA LEU A 348 16.34 16.63 36.71
C LEU A 348 17.39 17.44 37.48
N TYR A 349 18.02 16.82 38.49
CA TYR A 349 19.08 17.43 39.30
C TYR A 349 20.41 16.71 39.11
N PHE A 350 21.49 17.46 39.01
CA PHE A 350 22.85 16.94 38.95
C PHE A 350 23.81 17.88 39.69
N SER A 351 24.58 17.36 40.64
CA SER A 351 25.65 18.11 41.31
C SER A 351 27.00 17.58 40.82
N PRO A 352 27.74 18.34 39.99
CA PRO A 352 29.06 17.92 39.50
C PRO A 352 30.08 17.92 40.64
N GLY A 353 30.81 16.81 40.80
CA GLY A 353 31.90 16.72 41.78
C GLY A 353 33.18 17.41 41.30
N ALA A 354 34.12 17.59 42.24
CA ALA A 354 35.44 18.13 41.92
C ALA A 354 36.19 17.25 40.90
N GLY A 355 36.79 17.87 39.88
CA GLY A 355 37.59 17.19 38.86
C GLY A 355 36.84 16.77 37.59
N LEU A 356 35.53 17.00 37.49
CA LEU A 356 34.81 16.86 36.22
C LEU A 356 35.14 18.00 35.26
N ALA A 357 35.35 17.69 33.98
CA ALA A 357 35.39 18.69 32.93
C ALA A 357 33.97 19.14 32.55
N THR A 358 33.80 20.35 32.04
CA THR A 358 32.48 20.87 31.65
C THR A 358 31.83 20.02 30.54
N GLU A 359 32.65 19.41 29.69
CA GLU A 359 32.22 18.47 28.64
C GLU A 359 31.64 17.18 29.24
N ASP A 360 32.19 16.69 30.34
CA ASP A 360 31.68 15.51 31.05
C ASP A 360 30.31 15.81 31.69
N ILE A 361 30.13 17.04 32.17
CA ILE A 361 28.84 17.52 32.68
C ILE A 361 27.80 17.55 31.55
N ALA A 362 28.15 18.10 30.38
CA ALA A 362 27.26 18.10 29.21
C ALA A 362 26.89 16.67 28.80
N ALA A 363 27.87 15.76 28.77
CA ALA A 363 27.65 14.36 28.46
C ALA A 363 26.72 13.67 29.48
N HIS A 364 26.84 14.02 30.77
CA HIS A 364 25.98 13.51 31.83
C HIS A 364 24.54 14.03 31.70
N LEU A 365 24.34 15.34 31.52
CA LEU A 365 23.02 15.94 31.30
C LEU A 365 22.32 15.33 30.07
N ARG A 366 23.07 15.13 28.98
CA ARG A 366 22.57 14.41 27.79
C ARG A 366 22.07 13.01 28.14
N ALA A 367 22.85 12.24 28.91
CA ALA A 367 22.49 10.89 29.30
C ALA A 367 21.21 10.88 30.15
N MET A 368 21.11 11.75 31.16
CA MET A 368 19.94 11.86 32.02
C MET A 368 18.67 12.20 31.24
N ILE A 369 18.73 13.16 30.31
CA ILE A 369 17.58 13.54 29.47
C ILE A 369 17.13 12.38 28.59
N ASN A 370 18.05 11.71 27.88
CA ASN A 370 17.70 10.61 26.98
C ASN A 370 17.13 9.38 27.70
N VAL A 371 17.51 9.16 28.97
CA VAL A 371 16.95 8.08 29.80
C VAL A 371 15.56 8.44 30.33
N THR A 372 15.33 9.71 30.68
CA THR A 372 14.11 10.13 31.37
C THR A 372 12.97 10.48 30.41
N PHE A 373 13.28 11.14 29.29
CA PHE A 373 12.27 11.75 28.43
C PHE A 373 12.16 11.05 27.07
N PRO A 374 11.14 10.20 26.84
CA PRO A 374 10.96 9.52 25.56
C PRO A 374 10.50 10.48 24.44
N GLY A 375 9.95 11.65 24.79
CA GLY A 375 9.44 12.63 23.84
C GLY A 375 10.50 13.55 23.21
N VAL A 376 11.72 13.57 23.76
CA VAL A 376 12.85 14.35 23.22
C VAL A 376 14.05 13.47 22.91
N TRP A 377 15.01 14.05 22.23
CA TRP A 377 16.32 13.51 21.90
C TRP A 377 17.36 14.57 22.25
N CYS A 378 18.40 14.15 22.97
CA CYS A 378 19.47 15.04 23.42
C CYS A 378 20.82 14.62 22.86
N THR A 379 21.58 15.54 22.27
CA THR A 379 23.01 15.38 21.93
C THR A 379 23.86 16.34 22.76
N SER A 380 25.18 16.15 22.78
CA SER A 380 26.12 17.05 23.46
C SER A 380 27.30 17.35 22.54
N GLU A 381 27.74 18.59 22.52
CA GLU A 381 28.91 19.06 21.77
C GLU A 381 29.68 20.06 22.65
N GLY A 382 30.91 19.70 23.02
CA GLY A 382 31.70 20.47 23.98
C GLY A 382 30.93 20.72 25.28
N ILE A 383 30.75 21.99 25.63
CA ILE A 383 30.08 22.45 26.85
C ILE A 383 28.56 22.64 26.71
N SER A 384 27.96 22.17 25.60
CA SER A 384 26.54 22.36 25.31
C SER A 384 25.82 21.03 25.11
N ILE A 385 24.51 21.05 25.37
CA ILE A 385 23.58 20.00 25.00
C ILE A 385 22.51 20.55 24.03
N HIS A 386 22.06 19.74 23.09
CA HIS A 386 21.02 20.10 22.13
C HIS A 386 19.83 19.18 22.32
N ILE A 387 18.69 19.75 22.70
CA ILE A 387 17.45 19.03 22.96
C ILE A 387 16.52 19.27 21.78
N ARG A 388 15.97 18.21 21.22
CA ARG A 388 15.02 18.25 20.10
C ARG A 388 13.86 17.30 20.35
N SER A 389 12.65 17.68 19.99
CA SER A 389 11.50 16.79 20.07
C SER A 389 11.65 15.59 19.11
N ARG A 390 11.04 14.45 19.45
CA ARG A 390 11.05 13.27 18.57
C ARG A 390 10.00 13.31 17.46
N ALA A 391 9.00 14.19 17.57
CA ALA A 391 7.99 14.42 16.55
C ALA A 391 7.76 15.93 16.37
N PRO A 392 7.45 16.41 15.15
CA PRO A 392 7.23 17.83 14.90
C PRO A 392 6.12 18.44 15.76
N SER A 393 5.03 17.71 15.97
CA SER A 393 3.92 18.13 16.85
C SER A 393 4.21 18.11 18.35
N TYR A 394 5.32 17.51 18.81
CA TYR A 394 5.64 17.44 20.23
C TYR A 394 6.31 18.72 20.72
N THR A 395 5.72 19.33 21.73
CA THR A 395 6.21 20.56 22.36
C THR A 395 6.56 20.35 23.83
N PHE A 396 7.59 21.05 24.29
CA PHE A 396 8.06 20.98 25.67
C PHE A 396 8.45 22.36 26.19
N THR A 397 7.97 22.71 27.38
CA THR A 397 8.49 23.87 28.10
C THR A 397 9.81 23.50 28.76
N ILE A 398 10.74 24.45 28.84
CA ILE A 398 12.05 24.24 29.44
C ILE A 398 12.43 25.40 30.35
N SER A 399 12.97 25.09 31.52
CA SER A 399 13.69 26.04 32.38
C SER A 399 14.88 25.35 33.03
N ALA A 400 15.88 26.11 33.47
CA ALA A 400 17.12 25.57 34.01
C ALA A 400 17.72 26.44 35.12
N SER A 401 18.69 25.89 35.85
CA SER A 401 19.44 26.62 36.86
C SER A 401 20.25 27.78 36.25
N PRO A 402 20.66 28.80 37.06
CA PRO A 402 21.36 29.98 36.53
C PRO A 402 22.68 29.71 35.79
N GLN A 403 23.31 28.57 36.04
CA GLN A 403 24.55 28.12 35.39
C GLN A 403 24.29 27.57 33.98
N LEU A 404 23.04 27.41 33.59
CA LEU A 404 22.63 26.89 32.29
C LEU A 404 21.89 28.00 31.53
N SER A 405 22.33 28.27 30.30
CA SER A 405 21.63 29.20 29.42
C SER A 405 20.89 28.45 28.32
N ILE A 406 19.63 28.81 28.06
CA ILE A 406 18.79 28.16 27.06
C ILE A 406 18.66 29.10 25.86
N SER A 407 19.00 28.60 24.67
CA SER A 407 18.76 29.25 23.39
C SER A 407 17.72 28.43 22.61
N GLN A 408 16.59 29.05 22.27
CA GLN A 408 15.53 28.39 21.51
C GLN A 408 15.95 28.23 20.04
N GLY A 409 15.60 27.08 19.46
CA GLY A 409 15.79 26.81 18.04
C GLY A 409 14.66 27.38 17.17
N ALA A 410 14.66 26.97 15.90
CA ALA A 410 13.59 27.23 14.95
C ALA A 410 13.04 25.89 14.42
N PRO A 411 11.81 25.48 14.78
CA PRO A 411 10.92 26.12 15.77
C PRO A 411 11.45 25.98 17.21
N PRO A 412 11.05 26.91 18.12
CA PRO A 412 11.33 26.79 19.55
C PRO A 412 10.80 25.48 20.14
N LEU A 413 11.41 24.98 21.22
CA LEU A 413 11.04 23.70 21.83
C LEU A 413 9.57 23.64 22.29
N ASP A 414 8.97 24.79 22.62
CA ASP A 414 7.59 24.94 23.12
C ASP A 414 6.55 25.22 22.03
N GLN A 415 6.95 25.30 20.77
CA GLN A 415 6.05 25.51 19.62
C GLN A 415 6.10 24.30 18.69
N PRO A 416 4.98 23.87 18.08
CA PRO A 416 5.01 22.74 17.17
C PRO A 416 5.76 23.10 15.88
N GLY A 417 6.44 22.12 15.30
CA GLY A 417 7.04 22.23 13.97
C GLY A 417 6.14 21.74 12.85
N ALA A 418 6.68 21.81 11.64
CA ALA A 418 6.02 21.29 10.45
C ALA A 418 6.21 19.78 10.38
N GLU A 419 5.12 19.04 10.18
CA GLU A 419 5.18 17.57 10.03
C GLU A 419 6.03 17.15 8.83
N GLY A 420 6.20 18.03 7.84
CA GLY A 420 6.83 17.71 6.57
C GLY A 420 6.05 16.60 5.86
N ASP A 421 6.71 15.87 4.99
CA ASP A 421 6.08 14.76 4.28
C ASP A 421 7.12 13.70 3.88
N TRP A 422 6.67 12.47 3.66
CA TRP A 422 7.53 11.33 3.36
C TRP A 422 7.93 11.29 1.89
N GLU A 423 9.22 11.13 1.63
CA GLU A 423 9.83 10.96 0.30
C GLU A 423 10.52 9.60 0.25
N MET A 424 10.38 8.90 -0.87
CA MET A 424 11.11 7.66 -1.16
C MET A 424 12.63 7.87 -1.12
N ILE A 425 13.36 6.91 -0.57
CA ILE A 425 14.83 6.89 -0.60
C ILE A 425 15.28 5.87 -1.66
N ASP A 426 16.01 6.35 -2.67
CA ASP A 426 16.51 5.53 -3.78
C ASP A 426 18.01 5.19 -3.69
N THR A 427 18.71 5.73 -2.69
CA THR A 427 20.17 5.62 -2.54
C THR A 427 20.60 4.59 -1.49
N ILE A 428 19.68 3.79 -0.96
CA ILE A 428 19.95 2.81 0.08
C ILE A 428 19.61 1.41 -0.39
N SER A 429 20.25 0.41 0.19
CA SER A 429 19.97 -1.01 -0.05
C SER A 429 19.93 -1.74 1.29
N PRO A 430 18.90 -2.56 1.60
CA PRO A 430 17.72 -2.82 0.78
C PRO A 430 16.85 -1.56 0.55
N VAL A 431 16.21 -1.43 -0.61
CA VAL A 431 15.27 -0.33 -0.93
C VAL A 431 13.89 -0.58 -0.32
N MET A 432 13.50 -1.85 -0.16
CA MET A 432 12.24 -2.27 0.44
C MET A 432 12.35 -2.27 1.97
N THR A 433 11.26 -1.92 2.66
CA THR A 433 11.22 -2.03 4.13
C THR A 433 11.36 -3.49 4.57
N HIS A 434 11.96 -3.71 5.75
CA HIS A 434 12.02 -5.04 6.36
C HIS A 434 10.64 -5.67 6.53
N GLY A 435 9.63 -4.87 6.90
CA GLY A 435 8.25 -5.31 7.06
C GLY A 435 7.65 -5.85 5.76
N ALA A 436 7.82 -5.14 4.65
CA ALA A 436 7.33 -5.59 3.35
C ALA A 436 8.06 -6.85 2.86
N ARG A 437 9.39 -6.95 3.05
CA ARG A 437 10.15 -8.17 2.72
C ARG A 437 9.67 -9.40 3.49
N ASN A 438 9.45 -9.26 4.79
CA ASN A 438 8.88 -10.35 5.60
C ASN A 438 7.46 -10.71 5.17
N TRP A 439 6.63 -9.71 4.88
CA TRP A 439 5.27 -9.94 4.43
C TRP A 439 5.23 -10.69 3.10
N ILE A 440 6.09 -10.34 2.13
CA ILE A 440 6.24 -11.06 0.86
C ILE A 440 6.67 -12.51 1.11
N ARG A 441 7.70 -12.73 1.93
CA ARG A 441 8.19 -14.08 2.27
C ARG A 441 7.10 -14.94 2.89
N ASP A 442 6.34 -14.37 3.83
CA ASP A 442 5.27 -15.07 4.52
C ASP A 442 4.11 -15.35 3.56
N LEU A 443 3.70 -14.39 2.72
CA LEU A 443 2.66 -14.61 1.71
C LEU A 443 3.06 -15.67 0.69
N ALA A 444 4.29 -15.60 0.18
CA ALA A 444 4.80 -16.60 -0.77
C ALA A 444 4.84 -18.00 -0.14
N ARG A 445 5.13 -18.11 1.16
CA ARG A 445 5.09 -19.37 1.91
C ARG A 445 3.67 -19.92 2.01
N GLU A 446 2.70 -19.07 2.34
CA GLU A 446 1.29 -19.45 2.41
C GLU A 446 0.76 -19.90 1.04
N PHE A 447 1.08 -19.19 -0.03
CA PHE A 447 0.74 -19.60 -1.40
C PHE A 447 1.38 -20.93 -1.78
N LYS A 448 2.66 -21.12 -1.44
CA LYS A 448 3.37 -22.39 -1.69
C LYS A 448 2.69 -23.55 -0.97
N GLN A 449 2.30 -23.37 0.29
CA GLN A 449 1.60 -24.39 1.08
C GLN A 449 0.19 -24.67 0.54
N ALA A 450 -0.50 -23.65 0.03
CA ALA A 450 -1.82 -23.79 -0.57
C ALA A 450 -1.80 -24.36 -1.99
N GLY A 451 -0.64 -24.42 -2.65
CA GLY A 451 -0.53 -24.83 -4.06
C GLY A 451 -1.04 -23.77 -5.04
N ILE A 452 -1.04 -22.50 -4.62
CA ILE A 452 -1.49 -21.36 -5.43
C ILE A 452 -0.26 -20.68 -6.05
N GLY A 453 -0.26 -20.47 -7.37
CA GLY A 453 0.74 -19.64 -8.04
C GLY A 453 0.48 -18.15 -7.80
N ALA A 454 1.50 -17.30 -7.83
CA ALA A 454 1.32 -15.87 -7.67
C ALA A 454 2.34 -15.07 -8.48
N SER A 455 1.92 -13.92 -9.01
CA SER A 455 2.78 -12.88 -9.60
C SER A 455 2.85 -11.70 -8.66
N PHE A 456 4.04 -11.15 -8.45
CA PHE A 456 4.23 -9.94 -7.64
C PHE A 456 4.51 -8.74 -8.55
N ALA A 457 3.61 -7.76 -8.50
CA ALA A 457 3.54 -6.64 -9.44
C ALA A 457 4.07 -5.34 -8.82
N PHE A 458 4.82 -4.58 -9.63
CA PHE A 458 5.25 -3.22 -9.29
C PHE A 458 4.84 -2.25 -10.40
N SER A 459 4.30 -1.10 -10.00
CA SER A 459 3.97 0.02 -10.90
C SER A 459 5.17 0.96 -11.10
N MET A 460 5.11 1.77 -12.14
CA MET A 460 5.99 2.93 -12.33
C MET A 460 5.50 4.16 -11.55
N GLU A 461 4.36 4.04 -10.87
CA GLU A 461 3.83 5.05 -9.97
C GLU A 461 4.44 4.93 -8.57
N CYS A 462 4.72 6.06 -7.92
CA CYS A 462 5.18 6.10 -6.54
C CYS A 462 4.64 7.33 -5.81
N TYR A 463 4.24 7.19 -4.55
CA TYR A 463 4.03 8.37 -3.70
C TYR A 463 5.37 9.03 -3.41
N ARG A 464 5.49 10.29 -3.85
CA ARG A 464 6.63 11.19 -3.65
C ARG A 464 8.00 10.53 -3.88
N PRO A 465 8.31 10.13 -5.12
CA PRO A 465 9.68 9.82 -5.50
C PRO A 465 10.52 11.11 -5.46
N PRO A 466 11.87 11.02 -5.38
CA PRO A 466 12.74 12.17 -5.61
C PRO A 466 12.32 12.93 -6.88
N VAL A 467 12.30 14.26 -6.83
CA VAL A 467 11.80 15.13 -7.92
C VAL A 467 12.40 14.79 -9.29
N ALA A 468 13.67 14.38 -9.31
CA ALA A 468 14.41 14.01 -10.51
C ALA A 468 14.08 12.61 -11.06
N MET A 469 13.17 11.85 -10.43
CA MET A 469 12.65 10.58 -10.94
C MET A 469 11.27 10.73 -11.58
N ALA A 470 10.56 11.82 -11.32
CA ALA A 470 9.22 12.05 -11.85
C ALA A 470 9.26 12.28 -13.37
N ALA A 471 8.37 11.60 -14.09
CA ALA A 471 8.07 11.91 -15.48
C ALA A 471 7.50 13.33 -15.60
N ARG A 472 7.68 13.95 -16.77
CA ARG A 472 7.34 15.35 -17.00
C ARG A 472 6.53 15.55 -18.27
N TYR A 473 5.56 16.46 -18.18
CA TYR A 473 4.91 17.06 -19.34
C TYR A 473 5.85 18.06 -20.03
N TRP A 474 5.44 18.56 -21.20
CA TRP A 474 6.26 19.47 -22.01
C TRP A 474 6.55 20.80 -21.32
N ASP A 475 5.60 21.28 -20.50
CA ASP A 475 5.73 22.47 -19.66
C ASP A 475 6.64 22.28 -18.43
N GLY A 476 7.14 21.06 -18.18
CA GLY A 476 7.97 20.73 -17.03
C GLY A 476 7.18 20.34 -15.78
N GLU A 477 5.85 20.34 -15.82
CA GLU A 477 5.03 19.88 -14.71
C GLU A 477 5.23 18.38 -14.47
N PRO A 478 5.29 17.94 -13.20
CA PRO A 478 5.36 16.52 -12.88
C PRO A 478 4.04 15.83 -13.22
N VAL A 479 4.13 14.57 -13.63
CA VAL A 479 2.95 13.74 -13.85
C VAL A 479 2.41 13.27 -12.51
N PHE A 480 1.48 14.05 -11.95
CA PHE A 480 0.77 13.72 -10.71
C PHE A 480 -0.55 13.00 -11.01
N LEU A 481 -0.87 11.98 -10.19
CA LEU A 481 -2.04 11.13 -10.36
C LEU A 481 -3.08 11.33 -9.23
N PRO A 482 -4.37 11.03 -9.49
CA PRO A 482 -5.44 11.17 -8.50
C PRO A 482 -5.30 10.25 -7.28
N ILE A 483 -4.74 9.04 -7.47
CA ILE A 483 -4.15 8.29 -6.37
C ILE A 483 -2.85 9.03 -6.07
N PRO A 484 -2.76 9.76 -4.95
CA PRO A 484 -1.74 10.80 -4.76
C PRO A 484 -0.35 10.21 -4.98
N SER A 485 0.21 10.37 -6.16
CA SER A 485 1.42 9.67 -6.58
C SER A 485 1.95 10.33 -7.85
N HIS A 486 3.17 9.97 -8.23
CA HIS A 486 3.80 10.47 -9.44
C HIS A 486 4.23 9.31 -10.32
N GLN A 487 4.00 9.46 -11.63
CA GLN A 487 4.62 8.58 -12.61
C GLN A 487 6.12 8.81 -12.60
N MET A 488 6.91 7.75 -12.49
CA MET A 488 8.35 7.82 -12.66
C MET A 488 8.73 7.66 -14.14
N HIS A 489 9.81 8.30 -14.56
CA HIS A 489 10.35 8.15 -15.92
C HIS A 489 11.19 6.87 -16.07
N PHE A 490 11.58 6.53 -17.30
CA PHE A 490 12.37 5.31 -17.60
C PHE A 490 13.90 5.49 -17.54
N GLY A 491 14.40 6.61 -17.01
CA GLY A 491 15.83 6.92 -16.90
C GLY A 491 16.63 6.05 -15.93
N PRO A 492 17.99 6.09 -15.97
CA PRO A 492 18.88 5.22 -15.21
C PRO A 492 18.63 5.21 -13.70
N ARG A 493 18.29 6.36 -13.09
CA ARG A 493 18.06 6.47 -11.64
C ARG A 493 16.89 5.58 -11.20
N VAL A 494 15.76 5.65 -11.94
CA VAL A 494 14.56 4.83 -11.69
C VAL A 494 14.84 3.35 -12.00
N ARG A 495 15.51 3.06 -13.13
CA ARG A 495 15.91 1.68 -13.47
C ARG A 495 16.78 1.04 -12.39
N ASN A 496 17.74 1.77 -11.83
CA ASN A 496 18.61 1.28 -10.76
C ASN A 496 17.84 0.94 -9.49
N TYR A 497 16.91 1.81 -9.10
CA TYR A 497 16.03 1.58 -7.96
C TYR A 497 15.14 0.34 -8.16
N LEU A 498 14.42 0.26 -9.29
CA LEU A 498 13.49 -0.84 -9.55
C LEU A 498 14.21 -2.18 -9.73
N LYS A 499 15.43 -2.21 -10.29
CA LYS A 499 16.28 -3.42 -10.30
C LYS A 499 16.46 -4.00 -8.89
N GLN A 500 16.77 -3.14 -7.90
CA GLN A 500 16.89 -3.58 -6.51
C GLN A 500 15.55 -4.06 -5.95
N MET A 501 14.47 -3.29 -6.15
CA MET A 501 13.13 -3.64 -5.67
C MET A 501 12.67 -5.02 -6.17
N TYR A 502 12.77 -5.28 -7.48
CA TYR A 502 12.40 -6.56 -8.08
C TYR A 502 13.30 -7.70 -7.60
N LYS A 503 14.61 -7.47 -7.45
CA LYS A 503 15.54 -8.46 -6.92
C LYS A 503 15.25 -8.81 -5.47
N GLU A 504 14.98 -7.81 -4.62
CA GLU A 504 14.60 -8.02 -3.22
C GLU A 504 13.31 -8.82 -3.11
N CYS A 505 12.29 -8.50 -3.93
CA CYS A 505 11.08 -9.31 -4.01
C CYS A 505 11.37 -10.76 -4.43
N ALA A 506 12.20 -10.95 -5.46
CA ALA A 506 12.61 -12.28 -5.93
C ALA A 506 13.30 -13.11 -4.83
N ASP A 507 14.21 -12.49 -4.06
CA ASP A 507 14.89 -13.14 -2.94
C ASP A 507 13.88 -13.70 -1.92
N GLU A 508 12.86 -12.90 -1.58
CA GLU A 508 11.86 -13.28 -0.58
C GLU A 508 10.93 -14.39 -1.08
N ILE A 509 10.52 -14.32 -2.35
CA ILE A 509 9.72 -15.38 -3.00
C ILE A 509 10.51 -16.69 -3.07
N ALA A 510 11.78 -16.62 -3.49
CA ALA A 510 12.66 -17.78 -3.59
C ALA A 510 12.95 -18.39 -2.21
N ALA A 511 13.19 -17.57 -1.19
CA ALA A 511 13.40 -18.02 0.19
C ALA A 511 12.16 -18.74 0.77
N ALA A 512 10.97 -18.44 0.27
CA ALA A 512 9.73 -19.14 0.62
C ALA A 512 9.49 -20.43 -0.20
N GLY A 513 10.27 -20.67 -1.26
CA GLY A 513 10.16 -21.85 -2.12
C GLY A 513 9.03 -21.79 -3.16
N LEU A 514 8.43 -20.62 -3.37
CA LEU A 514 7.46 -20.36 -4.44
C LEU A 514 8.22 -20.06 -5.75
N PRO A 515 7.74 -20.52 -6.93
CA PRO A 515 8.32 -20.08 -8.20
C PRO A 515 8.31 -18.56 -8.33
N VAL A 516 9.45 -17.97 -8.70
CA VAL A 516 9.60 -16.52 -8.83
C VAL A 516 8.89 -16.06 -10.11
N VAL A 517 7.74 -15.40 -9.94
CA VAL A 517 7.02 -14.72 -11.01
C VAL A 517 6.85 -13.25 -10.63
N LEU A 518 7.43 -12.36 -11.42
CA LEU A 518 7.41 -10.92 -11.22
C LEU A 518 6.64 -10.26 -12.35
N GLN A 519 5.81 -9.26 -12.04
CA GLN A 519 4.98 -8.58 -13.03
C GLN A 519 5.41 -7.12 -13.20
N PHE A 520 5.60 -6.73 -14.46
CA PHE A 520 5.55 -5.34 -14.90
C PHE A 520 4.09 -4.91 -14.90
N GLY A 521 3.62 -4.32 -13.79
CA GLY A 521 2.22 -3.94 -13.58
C GLY A 521 1.82 -2.82 -14.53
N GLU A 522 1.86 -1.58 -14.07
CA GLU A 522 1.57 -0.40 -14.91
C GLU A 522 2.88 0.19 -15.47
N THR A 523 3.70 -0.65 -16.10
CA THR A 523 4.96 -0.22 -16.70
C THR A 523 4.71 0.42 -18.06
N GLN A 524 4.19 1.65 -18.05
CA GLN A 524 3.76 2.36 -19.25
C GLN A 524 4.05 3.85 -19.11
N TRP A 525 4.00 4.59 -20.21
CA TRP A 525 3.86 6.03 -20.12
C TRP A 525 2.42 6.40 -19.77
N TRP A 526 2.25 7.47 -18.99
CA TRP A 526 0.92 7.90 -18.55
C TRP A 526 0.02 8.26 -19.73
N TYR A 527 -1.23 7.80 -19.65
CA TYR A 527 -2.13 7.73 -20.80
C TYR A 527 -2.63 9.09 -21.30
N PHE A 528 -2.67 10.08 -20.41
CA PHE A 528 -3.43 11.30 -20.64
C PHE A 528 -2.49 12.49 -20.81
N PRO A 529 -2.65 13.30 -21.88
CA PRO A 529 -1.95 14.56 -22.02
C PRO A 529 -2.47 15.60 -21.03
N ASN A 530 -1.64 16.59 -20.69
CA ASN A 530 -2.10 17.85 -20.11
C ASN A 530 -2.25 18.93 -21.21
N ALA A 531 -2.47 20.20 -20.83
CA ALA A 531 -2.58 21.30 -21.80
C ALA A 531 -1.31 21.52 -22.66
N SER A 532 -0.14 21.03 -22.20
CA SER A 532 1.14 21.12 -22.91
C SER A 532 1.45 19.89 -23.77
N GLY A 533 0.77 18.77 -23.59
CA GLY A 533 0.90 17.57 -24.41
C GLY A 533 1.14 16.29 -23.61
N MET A 534 1.76 15.29 -24.25
CA MET A 534 2.05 14.00 -23.62
C MET A 534 3.17 14.08 -22.56
N PRO A 535 3.28 13.10 -21.64
CA PRO A 535 4.23 13.15 -20.51
C PRO A 535 5.58 12.46 -20.77
N PHE A 536 6.23 12.79 -21.89
CA PHE A 536 7.49 12.14 -22.33
C PHE A 536 8.76 12.97 -22.11
N TYR A 537 8.66 14.13 -21.45
CA TYR A 537 9.62 15.22 -21.63
C TYR A 537 10.45 15.55 -20.39
N ASP A 538 10.70 14.54 -19.55
CA ASP A 538 11.69 14.65 -18.49
C ASP A 538 13.11 14.85 -19.08
N ASP A 539 14.01 15.42 -18.27
CA ASP A 539 15.34 15.83 -18.76
C ASP A 539 16.20 14.65 -19.21
N ASP A 540 16.07 13.49 -18.56
CA ASP A 540 16.79 12.27 -18.95
C ASP A 540 16.31 11.78 -20.31
N THR A 541 14.99 11.67 -20.50
CA THR A 541 14.41 11.22 -21.77
C THR A 541 14.78 12.14 -22.94
N LYS A 542 14.71 13.48 -22.75
CA LYS A 542 15.11 14.45 -23.77
C LYS A 542 16.61 14.34 -24.10
N ALA A 543 17.46 14.25 -23.07
CA ALA A 543 18.91 14.15 -23.24
C ALA A 543 19.30 12.85 -23.96
N ALA A 544 18.69 11.73 -23.58
CA ALA A 544 18.93 10.42 -24.20
C ALA A 544 18.50 10.40 -25.68
N PHE A 545 17.37 11.01 -26.02
CA PHE A 545 16.95 11.14 -27.42
C PHE A 545 17.91 12.02 -28.23
N GLN A 546 18.26 13.20 -27.70
CA GLN A 546 19.21 14.13 -28.34
C GLN A 546 20.57 13.48 -28.57
N ALA A 547 21.06 12.69 -27.60
CA ALA A 547 22.31 11.95 -27.72
C ALA A 547 22.25 10.85 -28.80
N ARG A 548 21.10 10.16 -28.93
CA ARG A 548 20.92 9.06 -29.88
C ARG A 548 20.69 9.52 -31.31
N TYR A 549 19.92 10.59 -31.51
CA TYR A 549 19.45 11.03 -32.83
C TYR A 549 19.98 12.41 -33.25
N GLY A 550 20.71 13.12 -32.41
CA GLY A 550 21.29 14.43 -32.73
C GLY A 550 20.29 15.57 -32.89
N ARG A 551 19.02 15.36 -32.52
CA ARG A 551 17.93 16.35 -32.61
C ARG A 551 17.01 16.30 -31.38
N PRO A 552 16.24 17.37 -31.10
CA PRO A 552 15.28 17.35 -30.01
C PRO A 552 14.17 16.31 -30.23
N LEU A 553 13.63 15.78 -29.13
CA LEU A 553 12.49 14.87 -29.13
C LEU A 553 11.24 15.59 -29.69
N HIS A 554 10.51 14.90 -30.58
CA HIS A 554 9.27 15.42 -31.14
C HIS A 554 8.21 15.65 -30.05
N ARG A 555 7.47 16.76 -30.18
CA ARG A 555 6.38 17.10 -29.26
C ARG A 555 5.05 16.54 -29.75
N PHE A 556 4.70 15.35 -29.27
CA PHE A 556 3.34 14.83 -29.31
C PHE A 556 2.43 15.59 -28.34
N LEU A 557 1.28 16.04 -28.84
CA LEU A 557 0.28 16.83 -28.12
C LEU A 557 -0.83 15.96 -27.54
N ALA A 558 -1.18 14.85 -28.18
CA ALA A 558 -2.26 13.99 -27.73
C ALA A 558 -1.89 12.51 -27.83
N ASN A 559 -2.54 11.71 -26.99
CA ASN A 559 -2.45 10.25 -27.04
C ASN A 559 -3.06 9.64 -28.31
N THR A 560 -3.85 10.42 -29.05
CA THR A 560 -4.44 10.07 -30.36
C THR A 560 -3.58 10.48 -31.55
N ASP A 561 -2.45 11.18 -31.33
CA ASP A 561 -1.54 11.55 -32.43
C ASP A 561 -1.04 10.29 -33.15
N SER A 562 -0.61 10.45 -34.40
CA SER A 562 -0.08 9.32 -35.15
C SER A 562 1.36 9.06 -34.72
N ALA A 563 1.69 7.81 -34.40
CA ALA A 563 3.10 7.42 -34.23
C ALA A 563 3.95 7.72 -35.47
N HIS A 564 3.34 7.86 -36.66
CA HIS A 564 4.04 8.20 -37.90
C HIS A 564 4.32 9.70 -38.07
N ASP A 565 3.79 10.56 -37.19
CA ASP A 565 4.14 11.99 -37.19
C ASP A 565 5.64 12.17 -36.86
N ASP A 566 6.20 11.27 -36.03
CA ASP A 566 7.63 11.04 -35.87
C ASP A 566 7.88 9.61 -35.35
N ILE A 567 8.06 8.66 -36.26
CA ILE A 567 8.20 7.24 -35.91
C ILE A 567 9.48 6.94 -35.14
N GLU A 568 10.56 7.69 -35.37
CA GLU A 568 11.81 7.51 -34.60
C GLU A 568 11.62 7.91 -33.13
N ALA A 569 10.89 9.01 -32.87
CA ALA A 569 10.53 9.42 -31.53
C ALA A 569 9.59 8.41 -30.85
N ALA A 570 8.54 7.97 -31.56
CA ALA A 570 7.59 7.00 -31.02
C ALA A 570 8.26 5.64 -30.72
N ASP A 571 9.12 5.15 -31.61
CA ASP A 571 9.91 3.93 -31.41
C ASP A 571 10.89 4.08 -30.24
N PHE A 572 11.59 5.21 -30.13
CA PHE A 572 12.47 5.47 -28.98
C PHE A 572 11.72 5.41 -27.63
N LEU A 573 10.53 6.02 -27.55
CA LEU A 573 9.73 6.02 -26.34
C LEU A 573 9.22 4.63 -25.96
N ARG A 574 8.87 3.80 -26.96
CA ARG A 574 8.56 2.37 -26.76
C ARG A 574 9.78 1.60 -26.27
N ASP A 575 10.90 1.78 -26.93
CA ASP A 575 12.15 1.07 -26.61
C ASP A 575 12.64 1.43 -25.21
N ARG A 576 12.35 2.64 -24.71
CA ARG A 576 12.61 3.05 -23.32
C ARG A 576 11.92 2.19 -22.27
N ILE A 577 10.67 1.78 -22.52
CA ILE A 577 9.96 0.81 -21.67
C ILE A 577 10.70 -0.53 -21.71
N TRP A 578 11.02 -1.01 -22.91
CA TRP A 578 11.68 -2.31 -23.06
C TRP A 578 13.07 -2.35 -22.42
N GLU A 579 13.88 -1.29 -22.56
CA GLU A 579 15.19 -1.19 -21.93
C GLU A 579 15.09 -1.33 -20.40
N TYR A 580 14.08 -0.71 -19.79
CA TYR A 580 13.79 -0.92 -18.36
C TYR A 580 13.47 -2.39 -18.06
N CYS A 581 12.52 -3.00 -18.79
CA CYS A 581 12.14 -4.39 -18.57
C CYS A 581 13.33 -5.35 -18.73
N ALA A 582 14.09 -5.20 -19.82
CA ALA A 582 15.24 -6.04 -20.14
C ALA A 582 16.34 -5.93 -19.08
N GLU A 583 16.60 -4.73 -18.55
CA GLU A 583 17.55 -4.53 -17.45
C GLU A 583 17.11 -5.19 -16.15
N VAL A 584 15.82 -5.08 -15.79
CA VAL A 584 15.26 -5.75 -14.61
C VAL A 584 15.35 -7.28 -14.77
N ILE A 585 14.90 -7.82 -15.90
CA ILE A 585 14.98 -9.25 -16.23
C ILE A 585 16.43 -9.73 -16.07
N SER A 586 17.35 -9.07 -16.77
CA SER A 586 18.77 -9.43 -16.76
C SER A 586 19.39 -9.33 -15.37
N TYR A 587 18.99 -8.36 -14.56
CA TYR A 587 19.51 -8.19 -13.21
C TYR A 587 19.01 -9.28 -12.27
N VAL A 588 17.70 -9.56 -12.27
CA VAL A 588 17.10 -10.62 -11.43
C VAL A 588 17.63 -11.99 -11.83
N HIS A 589 17.77 -12.30 -13.11
CA HIS A 589 18.29 -13.60 -13.59
C HIS A 589 19.72 -13.93 -13.14
N ARG A 590 20.53 -12.93 -12.78
CA ARG A 590 21.85 -13.16 -12.17
C ARG A 590 21.77 -13.84 -10.81
N PHE A 591 20.65 -13.68 -10.11
CA PHE A 591 20.41 -14.23 -8.77
C PHE A 591 19.37 -15.36 -8.80
N HIS A 592 18.38 -15.27 -9.69
CA HIS A 592 17.25 -16.18 -9.83
C HIS A 592 17.03 -16.55 -11.30
N ALA A 593 17.88 -17.42 -11.85
CA ALA A 593 17.89 -17.76 -13.28
C ALA A 593 16.59 -18.40 -13.80
N THR A 594 15.78 -18.98 -12.92
CA THR A 594 14.47 -19.57 -13.27
C THR A 594 13.30 -18.62 -13.10
N ALA A 595 13.54 -17.37 -12.66
CA ALA A 595 12.49 -16.37 -12.55
C ALA A 595 11.86 -16.08 -13.92
N VAL A 596 10.55 -15.88 -13.93
CA VAL A 596 9.81 -15.51 -15.14
C VAL A 596 9.05 -14.22 -14.92
N PHE A 597 8.79 -13.50 -16.00
CA PHE A 597 8.14 -12.21 -15.93
C PHE A 597 6.76 -12.22 -16.58
N GLU A 598 5.93 -11.31 -16.13
CA GLU A 598 4.59 -11.06 -16.65
C GLU A 598 4.45 -9.58 -17.01
N CYS A 599 3.76 -9.28 -18.10
CA CYS A 599 3.32 -7.90 -18.37
C CYS A 599 1.82 -7.78 -18.09
N LEU A 600 1.42 -6.72 -17.40
CA LEU A 600 0.04 -6.25 -17.34
C LEU A 600 -0.15 -5.16 -18.39
N TRP A 601 -1.20 -5.31 -19.20
CA TRP A 601 -1.46 -4.39 -20.29
C TRP A 601 -2.95 -4.04 -20.42
N PRO A 602 -3.37 -2.85 -19.97
CA PRO A 602 -4.73 -2.35 -20.16
C PRO A 602 -4.99 -1.95 -21.61
N LEU A 603 -5.85 -2.72 -22.29
CA LEU A 603 -6.24 -2.43 -23.67
C LEU A 603 -7.01 -1.13 -23.75
N ASP A 604 -7.97 -0.91 -22.87
CA ASP A 604 -8.82 0.28 -22.84
C ASP A 604 -8.05 1.59 -22.63
N ALA A 605 -7.09 1.59 -21.71
CA ALA A 605 -6.25 2.75 -21.43
C ALA A 605 -5.33 3.10 -22.62
N ASN A 606 -4.89 2.11 -23.38
CA ASN A 606 -4.01 2.30 -24.54
C ASN A 606 -4.74 2.41 -25.88
N GLN A 607 -5.96 1.88 -25.98
CA GLN A 607 -6.75 1.89 -27.21
C GLN A 607 -7.68 3.10 -27.25
N GLY A 608 -8.29 3.50 -26.13
CA GLY A 608 -9.45 4.39 -26.15
C GLY A 608 -10.63 3.73 -26.88
N LYS A 609 -11.31 4.47 -27.76
CA LYS A 609 -12.31 3.84 -28.65
C LYS A 609 -11.60 3.07 -29.76
N PRO A 610 -12.07 1.87 -30.18
CA PRO A 610 -11.40 1.10 -31.22
C PRO A 610 -11.26 1.86 -32.55
N ALA A 611 -10.14 1.68 -33.25
CA ALA A 611 -9.95 2.16 -34.62
C ALA A 611 -11.10 1.68 -35.54
N PRO A 612 -11.58 2.50 -36.49
CA PRO A 612 -11.00 3.75 -37.01
C PRO A 612 -11.53 5.05 -36.36
N SER A 613 -12.02 5.01 -35.12
CA SER A 613 -12.54 6.23 -34.47
C SER A 613 -11.43 7.28 -34.24
N PRO A 614 -11.73 8.59 -34.37
CA PRO A 614 -10.80 9.68 -34.05
C PRO A 614 -10.28 9.66 -32.60
N GLU A 615 -10.98 8.99 -31.69
CA GLU A 615 -10.60 8.84 -30.29
C GLU A 615 -9.76 7.56 -30.01
N PHE A 616 -9.29 6.88 -31.06
CA PHE A 616 -8.31 5.81 -30.95
C PHE A 616 -6.95 6.38 -30.54
N ARG A 617 -6.41 5.91 -29.41
CA ARG A 617 -5.15 6.39 -28.83
C ARG A 617 -3.94 5.78 -29.55
N ALA A 618 -3.80 6.08 -30.84
CA ALA A 618 -2.81 5.47 -31.73
C ALA A 618 -1.37 5.57 -31.20
N LEU A 619 -0.99 6.74 -30.66
CA LEU A 619 0.33 6.95 -30.07
C LEU A 619 0.55 6.06 -28.84
N ASN A 620 -0.37 6.06 -27.87
CA ASN A 620 -0.22 5.22 -26.66
C ASN A 620 -0.20 3.74 -27.01
N PHE A 621 -1.08 3.31 -27.91
CA PHE A 621 -1.12 1.93 -28.37
C PHE A 621 0.23 1.47 -28.93
N HIS A 622 0.94 2.35 -29.64
CA HIS A 622 2.29 2.08 -30.16
C HIS A 622 3.37 2.15 -29.08
N VAL A 623 3.40 3.26 -28.33
CA VAL A 623 4.45 3.59 -27.36
C VAL A 623 4.42 2.64 -26.15
N ASN A 624 3.24 2.26 -25.67
CA ASN A 624 3.09 1.42 -24.47
C ASN A 624 3.03 -0.08 -24.79
N LEU A 625 3.25 -0.51 -26.04
CA LEU A 625 3.29 -1.93 -26.41
C LEU A 625 4.66 -2.31 -27.02
N PRO A 626 5.69 -2.53 -26.18
CA PRO A 626 6.93 -3.15 -26.61
C PRO A 626 6.72 -4.38 -27.49
N ASN A 627 7.52 -4.51 -28.55
CA ASN A 627 7.41 -5.65 -29.47
C ASN A 627 7.76 -6.97 -28.78
N GLU A 628 8.65 -6.91 -27.80
CA GLU A 628 9.18 -8.03 -27.04
C GLU A 628 8.13 -8.65 -26.12
N TRP A 629 7.07 -7.92 -25.74
CA TRP A 629 5.95 -8.50 -24.98
C TRP A 629 5.06 -9.41 -25.83
N LYS A 630 5.16 -9.35 -27.17
CA LYS A 630 4.36 -10.18 -28.07
C LYS A 630 4.80 -11.65 -28.08
N THR A 631 5.94 -12.00 -27.46
CA THR A 631 6.46 -13.36 -27.37
C THR A 631 7.15 -13.63 -26.04
N SER A 632 7.10 -14.86 -25.53
CA SER A 632 7.79 -15.25 -24.30
C SER A 632 9.30 -15.40 -24.46
N GLY A 633 9.82 -15.36 -25.69
CA GLY A 633 11.26 -15.49 -25.99
C GLY A 633 12.17 -14.45 -25.34
N TYR A 634 11.62 -13.34 -24.86
CA TYR A 634 12.37 -12.28 -24.17
C TYR A 634 12.26 -12.33 -22.63
N GLY A 635 11.75 -13.41 -22.06
CA GLY A 635 11.63 -13.60 -20.61
C GLY A 635 10.29 -13.17 -20.01
N VAL A 636 9.40 -12.56 -20.81
CA VAL A 636 8.02 -12.23 -20.41
C VAL A 636 7.10 -13.41 -20.73
N LYS A 637 7.04 -14.36 -19.80
CA LYS A 637 6.29 -15.61 -19.93
C LYS A 637 4.78 -15.40 -19.98
N TYR A 638 4.23 -14.47 -19.20
CA TYR A 638 2.79 -14.26 -19.13
C TYR A 638 2.38 -12.89 -19.66
N PHE A 639 1.22 -12.82 -20.31
CA PHE A 639 0.59 -11.58 -20.76
C PHE A 639 -0.78 -11.46 -20.10
N ARG A 640 -0.93 -10.55 -19.13
CA ARG A 640 -2.19 -10.24 -18.47
C ARG A 640 -2.85 -9.06 -19.17
N ALA A 641 -4.00 -9.33 -19.80
CA ALA A 641 -4.82 -8.28 -20.38
C ALA A 641 -5.78 -7.71 -19.33
N GLU A 642 -5.99 -6.39 -19.37
CA GLU A 642 -6.91 -5.64 -18.51
C GLU A 642 -7.77 -4.70 -19.36
N GLY A 643 -8.97 -4.36 -18.88
CA GLY A 643 -9.88 -3.45 -19.58
C GLY A 643 -10.92 -2.82 -18.67
N PHE A 644 -10.50 -2.11 -17.62
CA PHE A 644 -11.41 -1.63 -16.57
C PHE A 644 -12.51 -0.67 -17.06
N ASP A 645 -12.21 0.22 -18.00
CA ASP A 645 -13.24 1.03 -18.67
C ASP A 645 -14.25 0.17 -19.42
N TYR A 646 -13.86 -0.99 -19.92
CA TYR A 646 -14.75 -1.85 -20.70
C TYR A 646 -15.61 -2.76 -19.83
N ASP A 647 -15.09 -3.34 -18.76
CA ASP A 647 -15.85 -4.22 -17.86
C ASP A 647 -16.60 -3.45 -16.77
N VAL A 648 -15.99 -2.43 -16.14
CA VAL A 648 -16.57 -1.67 -15.03
C VAL A 648 -17.46 -0.51 -15.51
N TRP A 649 -16.91 0.41 -16.30
CA TRP A 649 -17.58 1.68 -16.60
C TRP A 649 -18.55 1.58 -17.77
N GLN A 650 -18.10 1.03 -18.90
CA GLN A 650 -18.90 0.86 -20.12
C GLN A 650 -19.75 -0.41 -20.10
N LYS A 651 -19.40 -1.41 -19.29
CA LYS A 651 -20.18 -2.65 -19.13
C LYS A 651 -20.40 -3.38 -20.46
N ASN A 652 -19.36 -3.41 -21.30
CA ASN A 652 -19.48 -3.78 -22.70
C ASN A 652 -18.84 -5.14 -23.00
N THR A 653 -19.66 -6.19 -23.05
CA THR A 653 -19.20 -7.57 -23.28
C THR A 653 -18.44 -7.77 -24.60
N ARG A 654 -18.69 -6.95 -25.63
CA ARG A 654 -17.92 -7.00 -26.88
C ARG A 654 -16.49 -6.47 -26.68
N LEU A 655 -16.35 -5.36 -25.97
CA LEU A 655 -15.05 -4.77 -25.66
C LEU A 655 -14.28 -5.61 -24.65
N MET A 656 -14.94 -6.17 -23.64
CA MET A 656 -14.34 -7.15 -22.73
C MET A 656 -13.76 -8.37 -23.48
N ARG A 657 -14.53 -8.93 -24.42
CA ARG A 657 -14.05 -10.02 -25.28
C ARG A 657 -12.84 -9.58 -26.11
N GLN A 658 -12.85 -8.36 -26.61
CA GLN A 658 -11.74 -7.82 -27.38
C GLN A 658 -10.47 -7.71 -26.53
N THR A 659 -10.56 -7.24 -25.29
CA THR A 659 -9.47 -7.24 -24.30
C THR A 659 -8.92 -8.64 -24.08
N LEU A 660 -9.81 -9.58 -23.78
CA LEU A 660 -9.42 -10.96 -23.49
C LEU A 660 -8.71 -11.63 -24.68
N GLU A 661 -9.15 -11.38 -25.90
CA GLU A 661 -8.57 -11.95 -27.12
C GLU A 661 -7.33 -11.19 -27.61
N PHE A 662 -7.01 -10.03 -27.03
CA PHE A 662 -5.92 -9.19 -27.49
C PHE A 662 -4.57 -9.90 -27.54
N PRO A 663 -4.08 -10.56 -26.47
CA PRO A 663 -2.79 -11.25 -26.52
C PRO A 663 -2.79 -12.40 -27.54
N LEU A 664 -3.91 -13.08 -27.76
CA LEU A 664 -4.03 -14.12 -28.80
C LEU A 664 -3.83 -13.52 -30.20
N LYS A 665 -4.35 -12.31 -30.45
CA LYS A 665 -4.17 -11.59 -31.73
C LYS A 665 -2.73 -11.12 -31.93
N LEU A 666 -1.96 -10.95 -30.86
CA LEU A 666 -0.52 -10.71 -30.93
C LEU A 666 0.29 -11.98 -31.23
N GLY A 667 -0.35 -13.16 -31.22
CA GLY A 667 0.30 -14.45 -31.43
C GLY A 667 0.71 -15.18 -30.14
N ARG A 668 0.32 -14.68 -28.97
CA ARG A 668 0.59 -15.37 -27.69
C ARG A 668 -0.19 -16.68 -27.60
N PRO A 669 0.41 -17.78 -27.09
CA PRO A 669 -0.32 -19.00 -26.82
C PRO A 669 -1.28 -18.81 -25.64
N ALA A 670 -2.45 -19.46 -25.68
CA ALA A 670 -3.47 -19.33 -24.63
C ALA A 670 -2.95 -19.70 -23.22
N SER A 671 -2.01 -20.63 -23.14
CA SER A 671 -1.33 -21.05 -21.89
C SER A 671 -0.41 -19.98 -21.28
N GLU A 672 -0.22 -18.85 -21.96
CA GLU A 672 0.54 -17.71 -21.47
C GLU A 672 -0.33 -16.45 -21.28
N CYS A 673 -1.61 -16.51 -21.66
CA CYS A 673 -2.52 -15.39 -21.56
C CYS A 673 -3.29 -15.43 -20.24
N MET A 674 -3.42 -14.29 -19.58
CA MET A 674 -4.23 -14.10 -18.38
C MET A 674 -5.21 -12.95 -18.59
N TYR A 675 -6.30 -12.93 -17.81
CA TYR A 675 -7.27 -11.84 -17.85
C TYR A 675 -7.53 -11.31 -16.43
N LEU A 676 -7.37 -10.00 -16.26
CA LEU A 676 -7.74 -9.27 -15.05
C LEU A 676 -9.06 -8.54 -15.31
N ALA A 677 -10.10 -8.93 -14.57
CA ALA A 677 -11.42 -8.34 -14.68
C ALA A 677 -11.70 -7.41 -13.49
N GLY A 678 -12.15 -6.19 -13.78
CA GLY A 678 -12.52 -5.22 -12.74
C GLY A 678 -13.84 -5.60 -12.06
N ILE A 679 -13.87 -5.48 -10.73
CA ILE A 679 -15.08 -5.70 -9.92
C ILE A 679 -15.42 -4.58 -8.94
N TYR A 680 -14.66 -3.48 -8.99
CA TYR A 680 -15.09 -2.19 -8.47
C TYR A 680 -16.07 -1.53 -9.43
N GLY A 681 -16.68 -0.41 -9.02
CA GLY A 681 -17.50 0.38 -9.92
C GLY A 681 -19.00 0.37 -9.65
N PRO A 682 -19.78 1.04 -10.53
CA PRO A 682 -21.22 1.07 -10.48
C PRO A 682 -21.81 -0.34 -10.30
N PRO A 683 -22.85 -0.49 -9.48
CA PRO A 683 -23.32 -1.80 -9.03
C PRO A 683 -23.46 -2.80 -10.19
N ASP A 684 -23.01 -4.03 -9.96
CA ASP A 684 -22.90 -5.15 -10.91
C ASP A 684 -21.88 -4.99 -12.07
N PRO A 685 -20.57 -5.16 -11.80
CA PRO A 685 -19.63 -5.61 -12.82
C PRO A 685 -20.03 -7.03 -13.25
N PRO A 686 -19.89 -7.39 -14.54
CA PRO A 686 -20.50 -8.60 -15.07
C PRO A 686 -19.59 -9.80 -14.81
N MET A 687 -19.40 -10.16 -13.53
CA MET A 687 -18.51 -11.24 -13.09
C MET A 687 -18.83 -12.56 -13.79
N ARG A 688 -20.12 -12.87 -13.90
CA ARG A 688 -20.61 -14.06 -14.61
C ARG A 688 -20.22 -14.04 -16.08
N GLU A 689 -20.41 -12.91 -16.76
CA GLU A 689 -20.07 -12.76 -18.18
C GLU A 689 -18.55 -12.80 -18.39
N ALA A 690 -17.76 -12.10 -17.56
CA ALA A 690 -16.31 -12.10 -17.60
C ALA A 690 -15.76 -13.53 -17.44
N TYR A 691 -16.18 -14.21 -16.37
CA TYR A 691 -15.82 -15.61 -16.10
C TYR A 691 -16.28 -16.54 -17.23
N GLY A 692 -17.52 -16.39 -17.71
CA GLY A 692 -18.07 -17.19 -18.79
C GLY A 692 -17.35 -17.00 -20.13
N MET A 693 -16.95 -15.77 -20.47
CA MET A 693 -16.17 -15.47 -21.67
C MET A 693 -14.76 -16.06 -21.59
N TRP A 694 -14.10 -15.91 -20.44
CA TRP A 694 -12.77 -16.47 -20.19
C TRP A 694 -12.78 -18.00 -20.26
N ARG A 695 -13.73 -18.65 -19.59
CA ARG A 695 -13.83 -20.12 -19.56
C ARG A 695 -13.97 -20.74 -20.94
N ASN A 696 -14.66 -20.05 -21.86
CA ASN A 696 -14.83 -20.50 -23.25
C ASN A 696 -13.57 -20.35 -24.13
N ARG A 697 -12.55 -19.63 -23.64
CA ARG A 697 -11.30 -19.35 -24.37
C ARG A 697 -10.13 -20.18 -23.88
N GLY A 698 -10.21 -20.73 -22.65
CA GLY A 698 -9.18 -21.60 -22.10
C GLY A 698 -7.83 -20.90 -21.92
N LEU A 699 -7.84 -19.64 -21.49
CA LEU A 699 -6.62 -18.93 -21.12
C LEU A 699 -6.07 -19.48 -19.80
N TYR A 700 -4.79 -19.21 -19.51
CA TYR A 700 -4.09 -19.81 -18.37
C TYR A 700 -4.69 -19.47 -17.00
N SER A 701 -5.04 -18.21 -16.73
CA SER A 701 -5.61 -17.80 -15.44
C SER A 701 -6.58 -16.62 -15.59
N PHE A 702 -7.52 -16.53 -14.66
CA PHE A 702 -8.47 -15.43 -14.53
C PHE A 702 -8.37 -14.82 -13.13
N CYS A 703 -8.31 -13.50 -13.04
CA CYS A 703 -8.16 -12.80 -11.79
C CYS A 703 -9.15 -11.65 -11.69
N PHE A 704 -9.74 -11.44 -10.51
CA PHE A 704 -10.55 -10.26 -10.22
C PHE A 704 -9.71 -9.16 -9.57
N TRP A 705 -9.85 -7.91 -10.02
CA TRP A 705 -9.34 -6.72 -9.33
C TRP A 705 -10.47 -6.04 -8.53
N ALA A 706 -10.44 -6.03 -7.19
CA ALA A 706 -9.47 -6.65 -6.28
C ALA A 706 -10.14 -7.45 -5.15
N PHE A 707 -9.36 -8.28 -4.44
CA PHE A 707 -9.85 -9.22 -3.42
C PHE A 707 -10.57 -8.53 -2.26
N ASP A 708 -10.06 -7.40 -1.80
CA ASP A 708 -10.70 -6.56 -0.80
C ASP A 708 -12.08 -6.07 -1.27
N GLN A 709 -12.18 -5.62 -2.52
CA GLN A 709 -13.46 -5.20 -3.13
C GLN A 709 -14.42 -6.37 -3.29
N PHE A 710 -13.92 -7.56 -3.63
CA PHE A 710 -14.72 -8.78 -3.67
C PHE A 710 -15.39 -9.03 -2.30
N CYS A 711 -14.61 -8.93 -1.22
CA CYS A 711 -15.07 -9.11 0.15
C CYS A 711 -15.98 -7.98 0.63
N LEU A 712 -15.58 -6.73 0.44
CA LEU A 712 -16.31 -5.53 0.87
C LEU A 712 -17.69 -5.42 0.20
N ASN A 713 -17.80 -5.81 -1.07
CA ASN A 713 -19.08 -5.87 -1.77
C ASN A 713 -19.83 -7.21 -1.57
N SER A 714 -19.31 -8.12 -0.74
CA SER A 714 -19.90 -9.44 -0.48
C SER A 714 -20.30 -10.17 -1.77
N ARG A 715 -19.39 -10.15 -2.76
CA ARG A 715 -19.62 -10.77 -4.07
C ARG A 715 -19.86 -12.28 -3.91
N PRO A 716 -20.89 -12.85 -4.55
CA PRO A 716 -21.23 -14.24 -4.27
C PRO A 716 -20.28 -15.21 -4.95
N VAL A 717 -20.20 -16.38 -4.34
CA VAL A 717 -19.77 -17.63 -4.96
C VAL A 717 -20.93 -18.65 -4.85
N PRO A 718 -21.20 -19.51 -5.85
CA PRO A 718 -20.47 -19.64 -7.12
C PRO A 718 -20.58 -18.45 -8.08
N LEU A 719 -19.57 -18.24 -8.93
CA LEU A 719 -19.47 -17.10 -9.86
C LEU A 719 -20.56 -17.08 -10.94
N GLU A 720 -21.25 -18.20 -11.13
CA GLU A 720 -22.38 -18.33 -12.05
C GLU A 720 -23.72 -17.83 -11.50
N VAL A 721 -23.79 -17.54 -10.18
CA VAL A 721 -25.00 -17.03 -9.55
C VAL A 721 -25.32 -15.64 -10.10
N THR A 722 -26.56 -15.46 -10.56
CA THR A 722 -27.08 -14.15 -10.93
C THR A 722 -27.50 -13.37 -9.70
N THR A 723 -26.55 -12.66 -9.09
CA THR A 723 -26.84 -11.54 -8.19
C THR A 723 -26.59 -10.26 -8.99
N GLN A 724 -27.60 -9.83 -9.73
CA GLN A 724 -27.58 -8.51 -10.37
C GLN A 724 -28.86 -7.80 -9.95
N SER A 725 -28.75 -6.54 -9.58
CA SER A 725 -29.90 -5.67 -9.45
C SER A 725 -30.70 -5.65 -10.76
N THR A 726 -32.03 -5.63 -10.63
CA THR A 726 -32.95 -5.54 -11.78
C THR A 726 -32.65 -4.31 -12.63
N ALA A 727 -32.13 -3.23 -12.02
CA ALA A 727 -31.77 -2.00 -12.72
C ALA A 727 -30.62 -2.18 -13.73
N THR A 728 -29.67 -3.08 -13.45
CA THR A 728 -28.47 -3.30 -14.25
C THR A 728 -28.63 -4.42 -15.28
N LEU A 729 -29.55 -5.36 -15.02
CA LEU A 729 -29.94 -6.42 -15.95
C LEU A 729 -30.31 -5.87 -17.35
N VAL A 730 -30.93 -4.69 -17.40
CA VAL A 730 -31.36 -4.00 -18.64
C VAL A 730 -30.18 -3.47 -19.46
N SER A 731 -29.07 -3.10 -18.83
CA SER A 731 -27.87 -2.58 -19.50
C SER A 731 -27.09 -3.67 -20.25
N TYR A 732 -27.08 -4.90 -19.72
CA TYR A 732 -26.38 -6.05 -20.34
C TYR A 732 -27.29 -6.89 -21.23
N ARG A 733 -28.54 -7.03 -20.81
CA ARG A 733 -29.61 -7.63 -21.59
C ARG A 733 -30.50 -6.49 -22.05
N LEU A 734 -30.05 -5.76 -23.08
CA LEU A 734 -31.05 -5.34 -24.06
C LEU A 734 -31.78 -6.63 -24.41
N PRO A 735 -33.10 -6.73 -24.18
CA PRO A 735 -33.83 -7.83 -24.75
C PRO A 735 -33.41 -7.83 -26.21
N ARG A 736 -32.83 -8.93 -26.70
CA ARG A 736 -33.13 -9.27 -28.09
C ARG A 736 -34.65 -9.25 -28.05
N ALA A 737 -35.26 -8.21 -28.62
CA ALA A 737 -36.66 -8.24 -28.90
C ALA A 737 -36.85 -9.63 -29.49
N ALA A 738 -37.57 -10.49 -28.76
CA ALA A 738 -37.93 -11.78 -29.30
C ALA A 738 -38.47 -11.39 -30.68
N ARG A 739 -37.85 -11.87 -31.76
CA ARG A 739 -38.46 -11.70 -33.07
C ARG A 739 -39.81 -12.36 -32.87
N SER A 740 -40.85 -11.54 -32.67
CA SER A 740 -42.20 -12.04 -32.76
C SER A 740 -42.22 -12.71 -34.12
N PRO A 741 -42.62 -13.99 -34.23
CA PRO A 741 -42.93 -14.54 -35.54
C PRO A 741 -43.81 -13.50 -36.23
N GLU A 742 -43.45 -13.13 -37.47
CA GLU A 742 -44.16 -12.09 -38.21
C GLU A 742 -45.66 -12.31 -38.07
N ALA A 743 -46.35 -11.31 -37.51
CA ALA A 743 -47.79 -11.39 -37.40
C ALA A 743 -48.36 -11.53 -38.82
N PRO A 744 -49.24 -12.51 -39.11
CA PRO A 744 -49.83 -12.64 -40.42
C PRO A 744 -50.55 -11.34 -40.79
N VAL A 745 -50.10 -10.72 -41.87
CA VAL A 745 -50.68 -9.48 -42.40
C VAL A 745 -51.98 -9.86 -43.12
N ALA A 746 -53.11 -9.35 -42.62
CA ALA A 746 -54.37 -9.44 -43.35
C ALA A 746 -54.26 -8.61 -44.63
N VAL A 747 -54.33 -9.27 -45.79
CA VAL A 747 -54.44 -8.60 -47.08
C VAL A 747 -55.93 -8.41 -47.38
N ALA A 748 -56.35 -7.18 -47.64
CA ALA A 748 -57.72 -6.90 -48.04
C ALA A 748 -58.01 -7.56 -49.39
N TYR A 749 -58.92 -8.54 -49.39
CA TYR A 749 -59.52 -9.05 -50.60
C TYR A 749 -60.64 -8.09 -51.03
N ALA A 750 -60.43 -7.39 -52.13
CA ALA A 750 -61.53 -6.78 -52.89
C ALA A 750 -61.81 -7.71 -54.09
N PRO A 751 -63.08 -8.01 -54.40
CA PRO A 751 -63.43 -8.84 -55.55
C PRO A 751 -62.98 -8.25 -56.88
#